data_AF-A0A2N6AG73-F1
#
_entry.id   AF-A0A2N6AG73-F1
#
_cell.length_a   1.000
_cell.length_b   1.000
_cell.length_c   1.000
_cell.angle_alpha   90.00
_cell.angle_beta   90.00
_cell.angle_gamma   90.00
#
_symmetry.space_group_name_H-M   'P 1'
#
loop_
_entity.id
_entity.type
_entity.pdbx_description
1 polymer ?
#
loop_
_entity_poly.entity_id
_entity_poly.type
_entity_poly.pdbx_seq_one_letter_code
_entity_poly.pdbx_strand_id
1 'polypeptide(L)'
;MTTSHLTPSHLYSSKGLEHLHAQYHKHADNLPKDEQATVFESFITHLFGIEESYHHLQQRYLSETIVADFRKKIIQRFILKKDKPAHLPPLADILAPSPYSPSSLPSLEDFAALVLTAGEKNLEPWHGQFIYFMLYPQLRHDYHSLPSWRFLDKAIDPLPNNGNGIWSEKVERQRARQGFDLTDPVQLSPYAMEEAGYCLKCHTRQKDSCRKGLATPLTSKDDLPGCPLDQKISEMFELMEQRHLLTALAIVMIDNPLLALTGHRICNDCQKSCIFQNQTAVNIPQGETRLLLDILSLPYGVEIYSLLTRWNPFHLTPLPLPPHSQSVAIVGMGPAGIGLGYEMLRKGYQVMLFEGLKVDPLPTHLIGTGQNDFDLIQTWSTLTKNLEHRKIKGFGGVAEYGITARWDKNFLMLVRLILERHSRYHYLDGIRIGKTLSIENLIDHGFDHVALCTGAGKPKTLSTTTWPKGVRMGVDFLMGLHQRPLPETLIKNPLTLPAYVYGAGLTAIDTATEVLAAYPVQVAAITKALKENPDHVQHIPQDQLAIFCLHARELAKASTATEKKKLLKAWGGVTVLYHRDLPQAPSYRQSRPEVANALAEGIEIQDQKTLISWHSAGDTLQNITVLNQRSGQQEQLNTRTLFLALGTKPNTNAITDDINLSAKIKSRPLQWMDADQKIQTPTKNPKDPQPFFITFFSPAKAVTALGDLHPTYQGSVVKALASAKYAAPQIDRLLKISTGSKPINLQDYAQSFQATLIKSEQIAVDHIQLTVHAPSHLKQYQLGHFFKIQSYEGSLHHDLKGQAISPFNIDNQAGTFNAIVRGKTRSKHPEAIFLMGPVGEPLKLTENAQVQCMVEDTDYYLLSIMKALEKENKLARYDRVKVQDIKAENNMSQIFNYFFPRSLNLSTQDPTDLLISDPQLTKAVEHQAQISGVQIHRKLGGPLQCMMGGICAHCLKPDPHTPGHWIYACQSQWM
;
A
#
# COMPACT_ATOMS: atom_id res chain seq x y z
N MET A 1 14.31 -38.08 15.96
CA MET A 1 15.48 -37.19 16.06
C MET A 1 15.54 -36.70 17.50
N THR A 2 16.71 -36.55 18.13
CA THR A 2 16.79 -36.06 19.52
C THR A 2 16.62 -34.54 19.53
N THR A 3 15.56 -34.07 20.18
CA THR A 3 15.14 -32.66 20.29
C THR A 3 16.09 -31.86 21.19
N SER A 4 17.24 -31.46 20.65
CA SER A 4 17.93 -30.27 21.17
C SER A 4 17.01 -29.05 20.99
N HIS A 5 16.98 -28.12 21.95
CA HIS A 5 16.24 -26.87 21.81
C HIS A 5 16.52 -26.21 20.45
N LEU A 6 15.47 -25.98 19.65
CA LEU A 6 15.58 -25.32 18.35
C LEU A 6 16.05 -23.88 18.57
N THR A 7 17.12 -23.48 17.91
CA THR A 7 17.68 -22.12 18.03
C THR A 7 17.54 -21.40 16.69
N PRO A 8 17.52 -20.06 16.68
CA PRO A 8 17.62 -19.29 15.44
C PRO A 8 18.80 -19.72 14.56
N SER A 9 19.96 -20.06 15.14
CA SER A 9 21.12 -20.52 14.38
C SER A 9 20.85 -21.80 13.58
N HIS A 10 20.03 -22.74 14.08
CA HIS A 10 19.62 -23.91 13.32
C HIS A 10 18.77 -23.54 12.09
N LEU A 11 17.93 -22.51 12.20
CA LEU A 11 16.97 -22.12 11.17
C LEU A 11 17.47 -21.02 10.23
N TYR A 12 18.49 -20.25 10.59
CA TYR A 12 18.93 -19.04 9.87
C TYR A 12 20.38 -19.07 9.39
N SER A 13 21.26 -19.85 10.01
CA SER A 13 22.64 -19.96 9.51
C SER A 13 22.74 -20.89 8.30
N SER A 14 23.67 -20.61 7.38
CA SER A 14 23.92 -21.49 6.21
C SER A 14 24.21 -22.92 6.64
N LYS A 15 25.05 -23.10 7.68
CA LYS A 15 25.38 -24.42 8.25
C LYS A 15 24.16 -25.13 8.83
N GLY A 16 23.26 -24.39 9.50
CA GLY A 16 22.00 -24.91 10.01
C GLY A 16 21.09 -25.41 8.89
N LEU A 17 20.91 -24.61 7.83
CA LEU A 17 20.11 -24.98 6.67
C LEU A 17 20.69 -26.17 5.89
N GLU A 18 22.01 -26.22 5.70
CA GLU A 18 22.69 -27.37 5.09
C GLU A 18 22.49 -28.66 5.91
N HIS A 19 22.57 -28.56 7.23
CA HIS A 19 22.31 -29.67 8.12
C HIS A 19 20.87 -30.17 8.02
N LEU A 20 19.88 -29.26 8.03
CA LEU A 20 18.47 -29.61 7.85
C LEU A 20 18.21 -30.27 6.51
N HIS A 21 18.80 -29.74 5.44
CA HIS A 21 18.69 -30.30 4.10
C HIS A 21 19.24 -31.73 4.04
N ALA A 22 20.45 -31.96 4.57
CA ALA A 22 21.05 -33.30 4.63
C ALA A 22 20.21 -34.29 5.46
N GLN A 23 19.64 -33.83 6.58
CA GLN A 23 18.76 -34.66 7.41
C GLN A 23 17.48 -35.07 6.67
N TYR A 24 16.83 -34.16 5.96
CA TYR A 24 15.63 -34.47 5.17
C TYR A 24 15.94 -35.48 4.06
N HIS A 25 17.01 -35.25 3.30
CA HIS A 25 17.38 -36.10 2.16
C HIS A 25 17.77 -37.53 2.56
N LYS A 26 18.35 -37.72 3.76
CA LYS A 26 18.60 -39.05 4.33
C LYS A 26 17.34 -39.94 4.37
N HIS A 27 16.16 -39.34 4.48
CA HIS A 27 14.88 -40.04 4.54
C HIS A 27 14.08 -39.97 3.22
N ALA A 28 14.28 -38.95 2.38
CA ALA A 28 13.44 -38.70 1.22
C ALA A 28 13.98 -39.24 -0.12
N ASP A 29 15.29 -39.36 -0.31
CA ASP A 29 15.91 -39.55 -1.65
C ASP A 29 15.52 -40.86 -2.36
N ASN A 30 15.15 -41.89 -1.61
CA ASN A 30 14.80 -43.20 -2.16
C ASN A 30 13.29 -43.42 -2.30
N LEU A 31 12.46 -42.40 -2.04
CA LEU A 31 11.01 -42.53 -2.00
C LEU A 31 10.35 -41.92 -3.24
N PRO A 32 9.24 -42.52 -3.74
CA PRO A 32 8.39 -41.90 -4.76
C PRO A 32 7.95 -40.49 -4.36
N LYS A 33 7.71 -39.62 -5.34
CA LYS A 33 7.28 -38.21 -5.08
C LYS A 33 6.06 -38.12 -4.16
N ASP A 34 5.14 -39.05 -4.29
CA ASP A 34 3.89 -39.10 -3.52
C ASP A 34 4.16 -39.42 -2.04
N GLU A 35 5.22 -40.19 -1.76
CA GLU A 35 5.68 -40.51 -0.40
C GLU A 35 6.57 -39.41 0.20
N GLN A 36 7.27 -38.63 -0.64
CA GLN A 36 8.06 -37.48 -0.19
C GLN A 36 7.22 -36.42 0.50
N ALA A 37 5.95 -36.25 0.09
CA ALA A 37 5.02 -35.36 0.79
C ALA A 37 4.85 -35.77 2.27
N THR A 38 4.49 -37.03 2.53
CA THR A 38 4.32 -37.58 3.89
C THR A 38 5.59 -37.47 4.73
N VAL A 39 6.75 -37.71 4.12
CA VAL A 39 8.06 -37.61 4.80
C VAL A 39 8.34 -36.16 5.18
N PHE A 40 8.08 -35.22 4.27
CA PHE A 40 8.26 -33.79 4.53
C PHE A 40 7.35 -33.28 5.65
N GLU A 41 6.07 -33.64 5.62
CA GLU A 41 5.10 -33.32 6.69
C GLU A 41 5.60 -33.80 8.06
N SER A 42 6.03 -35.06 8.13
CA SER A 42 6.56 -35.67 9.36
C SER A 42 7.87 -35.01 9.80
N PHE A 43 8.74 -34.65 8.86
CA PHE A 43 10.02 -33.99 9.13
C PHE A 43 9.81 -32.60 9.75
N ILE A 44 8.95 -31.77 9.14
CA ILE A 44 8.69 -30.41 9.64
C ILE A 44 8.00 -30.46 11.00
N THR A 45 6.97 -31.30 11.16
CA THR A 45 6.26 -31.39 12.44
C THR A 45 7.17 -31.85 13.57
N HIS A 46 8.04 -32.82 13.32
CA HIS A 46 9.01 -33.28 14.31
C HIS A 46 10.11 -32.25 14.60
N LEU A 47 10.58 -31.51 13.59
CA LEU A 47 11.58 -30.46 13.77
C LEU A 47 11.10 -29.36 14.74
N PHE A 48 9.82 -28.99 14.66
CA PHE A 48 9.22 -27.95 15.49
C PHE A 48 8.48 -28.48 16.72
N GLY A 49 8.34 -29.81 16.88
CA GLY A 49 7.62 -30.43 17.98
C GLY A 49 6.12 -30.11 17.98
N ILE A 50 5.49 -30.16 16.80
CA ILE A 50 4.08 -29.75 16.59
C ILE A 50 3.20 -30.87 16.03
N GLU A 51 3.61 -32.13 16.15
CA GLU A 51 2.91 -33.30 15.62
C GLU A 51 1.44 -33.33 16.04
N GLU A 52 1.15 -33.08 17.33
CA GLU A 52 -0.22 -33.06 17.86
C GLU A 52 -1.05 -31.92 17.28
N SER A 53 -0.52 -30.69 17.31
CA SER A 53 -1.21 -29.50 16.78
C SER A 53 -1.49 -29.63 15.27
N TYR A 54 -0.54 -30.21 14.53
CA TYR A 54 -0.70 -30.45 13.11
C TYR A 54 -1.71 -31.56 12.82
N HIS A 55 -1.68 -32.66 13.58
CA HIS A 55 -2.69 -33.71 13.47
C HIS A 55 -4.10 -33.15 13.71
N HIS A 56 -4.29 -32.28 14.70
CA HIS A 56 -5.58 -31.60 14.92
C HIS A 56 -6.01 -30.76 13.71
N LEU A 57 -5.08 -30.03 13.09
CA LEU A 57 -5.37 -29.28 11.87
C LEU A 57 -5.78 -30.20 10.71
N GLN A 58 -5.10 -31.34 10.53
CA GLN A 58 -5.46 -32.33 9.52
C GLN A 58 -6.82 -32.97 9.78
N GLN A 59 -7.16 -33.28 11.04
CA GLN A 59 -8.46 -33.81 11.43
C GLN A 59 -9.57 -32.79 11.18
N ARG A 60 -9.34 -31.51 11.47
CA ARG A 60 -10.28 -30.44 11.14
C ARG A 60 -10.54 -30.39 9.63
N TYR A 61 -9.49 -30.40 8.82
CA TYR A 61 -9.62 -30.46 7.37
C TYR A 61 -10.36 -31.72 6.88
N LEU A 62 -10.14 -32.87 7.53
CA LEU A 62 -10.84 -34.12 7.23
C LEU A 62 -12.34 -34.02 7.52
N SER A 63 -12.75 -33.50 8.68
CA SER A 63 -14.16 -33.30 9.00
C SER A 63 -14.84 -32.34 8.04
N GLU A 64 -14.10 -31.34 7.55
CA GLU A 64 -14.62 -30.30 6.66
C GLU A 64 -14.69 -30.73 5.17
N THR A 65 -14.24 -31.94 4.80
CA THR A 65 -14.34 -32.41 3.40
C THR A 65 -15.72 -32.90 2.99
N ILE A 66 -16.61 -33.16 3.95
CA ILE A 66 -17.92 -33.79 3.74
C ILE A 66 -18.69 -33.08 2.61
N VAL A 67 -18.76 -31.77 2.67
CA VAL A 67 -19.51 -30.95 1.71
C VAL A 67 -18.83 -30.93 0.33
N ALA A 68 -17.50 -30.87 0.29
CA ALA A 68 -16.73 -30.92 -0.95
C ALA A 68 -16.88 -32.30 -1.65
N ASP A 69 -16.80 -33.38 -0.88
CA ASP A 69 -16.99 -34.75 -1.36
C ASP A 69 -18.42 -34.97 -1.88
N PHE A 70 -19.41 -34.48 -1.14
CA PHE A 70 -20.81 -34.53 -1.54
C PHE A 70 -21.06 -33.79 -2.86
N ARG A 71 -20.44 -32.62 -3.05
CA ARG A 71 -20.50 -31.89 -4.32
C ARG A 71 -19.96 -32.71 -5.49
N LYS A 72 -18.78 -33.30 -5.32
CA LYS A 72 -18.06 -34.05 -6.36
C LYS A 72 -18.77 -35.35 -6.71
N LYS A 73 -19.17 -36.13 -5.70
CA LYS A 73 -19.76 -37.46 -5.88
C LYS A 73 -21.23 -37.37 -6.29
N ILE A 74 -21.98 -36.40 -5.78
CA ILE A 74 -23.44 -36.35 -5.95
C ILE A 74 -23.88 -35.19 -6.84
N ILE A 75 -23.57 -33.94 -6.47
CA ILE A 75 -24.12 -32.75 -7.13
C ILE A 75 -23.70 -32.66 -8.60
N GLN A 76 -22.39 -32.75 -8.87
CA GLN A 76 -21.86 -32.60 -10.23
C GLN A 76 -22.26 -33.74 -11.17
N ARG A 77 -22.39 -34.96 -10.63
CA ARG A 77 -22.72 -36.15 -11.44
C ARG A 77 -24.20 -36.26 -11.75
N PHE A 78 -25.07 -35.92 -10.80
CA PHE A 78 -26.51 -36.20 -10.87
C PHE A 78 -27.38 -34.95 -10.94
N ILE A 79 -27.09 -33.89 -10.16
CA ILE A 79 -27.99 -32.73 -10.03
C ILE A 79 -27.80 -31.74 -11.18
N LEU A 80 -26.55 -31.37 -11.52
CA LEU A 80 -26.28 -30.36 -12.55
C LEU A 80 -26.68 -30.78 -13.98
N LYS A 81 -27.14 -32.03 -14.17
CA LYS A 81 -27.65 -32.60 -15.42
C LYS A 81 -29.18 -32.62 -15.53
N LYS A 82 -29.92 -32.23 -14.48
CA LYS A 82 -31.38 -32.23 -14.45
C LYS A 82 -31.92 -30.80 -14.59
N ASP A 83 -33.07 -30.63 -15.23
CA ASP A 83 -33.74 -29.33 -15.36
C ASP A 83 -34.30 -28.85 -14.02
N LYS A 84 -34.25 -27.52 -13.80
CA LYS A 84 -34.92 -26.89 -12.66
C LYS A 84 -36.45 -27.02 -12.86
N PRO A 85 -37.18 -27.64 -11.93
CA PRO A 85 -38.63 -27.73 -12.05
C PRO A 85 -39.30 -26.35 -12.07
N ALA A 86 -40.38 -26.19 -12.85
CA ALA A 86 -41.05 -24.89 -13.02
C ALA A 86 -41.77 -24.40 -11.74
N HIS A 87 -42.17 -25.32 -10.86
CA HIS A 87 -42.87 -25.02 -9.61
C HIS A 87 -42.25 -25.80 -8.46
N LEU A 88 -42.14 -25.15 -7.30
CA LEU A 88 -41.69 -25.79 -6.06
C LEU A 88 -42.91 -26.46 -5.38
N PRO A 89 -42.95 -27.79 -5.24
CA PRO A 89 -44.00 -28.45 -4.46
C PRO A 89 -43.92 -28.03 -2.97
N PRO A 90 -45.03 -28.13 -2.21
CA PRO A 90 -45.03 -27.87 -0.78
C PRO A 90 -43.91 -28.62 -0.04
N LEU A 91 -43.28 -27.97 0.95
CA LEU A 91 -42.17 -28.56 1.72
C LEU A 91 -42.54 -29.90 2.38
N ALA A 92 -43.81 -30.06 2.81
CA ALA A 92 -44.30 -31.32 3.36
C ALA A 92 -44.21 -32.49 2.37
N ASP A 93 -44.49 -32.25 1.08
CA ASP A 93 -44.43 -33.28 0.03
C ASP A 93 -42.97 -33.61 -0.36
N ILE A 94 -42.06 -32.63 -0.21
CA ILE A 94 -40.62 -32.80 -0.38
C ILE A 94 -40.04 -33.66 0.76
N LEU A 95 -40.57 -33.54 1.98
CA LEU A 95 -40.03 -34.21 3.17
C LEU A 95 -40.72 -35.52 3.53
N ALA A 96 -41.88 -35.85 2.93
CA ALA A 96 -42.69 -37.02 3.27
C ALA A 96 -41.96 -38.38 3.35
N PRO A 97 -40.99 -38.71 2.48
CA PRO A 97 -40.24 -39.96 2.60
C PRO A 97 -39.08 -39.89 3.62
N SER A 98 -38.84 -38.74 4.27
CA SER A 98 -37.56 -38.40 4.95
C SER A 98 -37.58 -38.52 6.45
N PRO A 99 -36.41 -38.73 7.08
CA PRO A 99 -36.31 -38.67 8.53
C PRO A 99 -36.50 -37.23 9.06
N TYR A 100 -36.64 -36.23 8.18
CA TYR A 100 -36.73 -34.81 8.53
C TYR A 100 -38.17 -34.30 8.46
N SER A 101 -38.53 -33.41 9.40
CA SER A 101 -39.80 -32.70 9.42
C SER A 101 -39.62 -31.24 9.01
N PRO A 102 -40.68 -30.52 8.58
CA PRO A 102 -40.61 -29.09 8.26
C PRO A 102 -40.05 -28.21 9.39
N SER A 103 -40.19 -28.64 10.65
CA SER A 103 -39.66 -27.96 11.84
C SER A 103 -38.23 -28.39 12.22
N SER A 104 -37.63 -29.35 11.51
CA SER A 104 -36.32 -29.93 11.82
C SER A 104 -35.51 -30.26 10.57
N LEU A 105 -35.36 -29.27 9.69
CA LEU A 105 -34.59 -29.40 8.45
C LEU A 105 -33.07 -29.49 8.75
N PRO A 106 -32.33 -30.41 8.08
CA PRO A 106 -30.90 -30.58 8.32
C PRO A 106 -30.07 -29.44 7.74
N SER A 107 -28.83 -29.29 8.22
CA SER A 107 -27.80 -28.53 7.50
C SER A 107 -27.41 -29.21 6.19
N LEU A 108 -26.79 -28.46 5.27
CA LEU A 108 -26.18 -29.06 4.09
C LEU A 108 -25.13 -30.11 4.46
N GLU A 109 -24.39 -29.88 5.54
CA GLU A 109 -23.35 -30.79 6.02
C GLU A 109 -23.94 -32.09 6.58
N ASP A 110 -24.96 -32.02 7.43
CA ASP A 110 -25.66 -33.20 7.96
C ASP A 110 -26.32 -34.00 6.84
N PHE A 111 -26.93 -33.30 5.90
CA PHE A 111 -27.53 -33.92 4.73
C PHE A 111 -26.48 -34.57 3.82
N ALA A 112 -25.36 -33.89 3.58
CA ALA A 112 -24.23 -34.41 2.83
C ALA A 112 -23.65 -35.66 3.48
N ALA A 113 -23.46 -35.65 4.80
CA ALA A 113 -23.00 -36.79 5.58
C ALA A 113 -23.96 -37.98 5.48
N LEU A 114 -25.26 -37.74 5.65
CA LEU A 114 -26.30 -38.78 5.51
C LEU A 114 -26.24 -39.42 4.12
N VAL A 115 -26.21 -38.61 3.07
CA VAL A 115 -26.22 -39.09 1.67
C VAL A 115 -24.93 -39.84 1.33
N LEU A 116 -23.77 -39.31 1.74
CA LEU A 116 -22.48 -39.98 1.54
C LEU A 116 -22.41 -41.32 2.27
N THR A 117 -23.03 -41.43 3.45
CA THR A 117 -23.10 -42.67 4.24
C THR A 117 -24.07 -43.69 3.63
N ALA A 118 -25.23 -43.25 3.12
CA ALA A 118 -26.23 -44.11 2.51
C ALA A 118 -25.76 -44.77 1.19
N GLY A 119 -24.84 -44.13 0.47
CA GLY A 119 -24.25 -44.62 -0.78
C GLY A 119 -25.13 -44.41 -2.01
N GLU A 120 -24.50 -44.32 -3.20
CA GLU A 120 -25.15 -43.91 -4.47
C GLU A 120 -26.37 -44.78 -4.86
N LYS A 121 -26.34 -46.08 -4.54
CA LYS A 121 -27.39 -47.05 -4.94
C LYS A 121 -28.71 -46.89 -4.17
N ASN A 122 -28.69 -46.25 -3.00
CA ASN A 122 -29.89 -46.08 -2.15
C ASN A 122 -30.58 -44.72 -2.35
N LEU A 123 -30.13 -43.91 -3.33
CA LEU A 123 -30.68 -42.58 -3.62
C LEU A 123 -31.90 -42.62 -4.55
N GLU A 124 -32.30 -43.79 -5.05
CA GLU A 124 -33.42 -43.89 -6.00
C GLU A 124 -34.76 -43.36 -5.48
N PRO A 125 -35.20 -43.70 -4.25
CA PRO A 125 -36.43 -43.18 -3.66
C PRO A 125 -36.42 -41.67 -3.42
N TRP A 126 -35.23 -41.05 -3.45
CA TRP A 126 -34.97 -39.68 -3.04
C TRP A 126 -34.86 -38.72 -4.22
N HIS A 127 -34.72 -39.22 -5.45
CA HIS A 127 -34.23 -38.43 -6.60
C HIS A 127 -34.98 -37.12 -6.89
N GLY A 128 -36.31 -37.10 -6.78
CA GLY A 128 -37.10 -35.90 -7.04
C GLY A 128 -36.94 -34.87 -5.93
N GLN A 129 -37.21 -35.28 -4.68
CA GLN A 129 -37.15 -34.42 -3.50
C GLN A 129 -35.72 -33.97 -3.17
N PHE A 130 -34.72 -34.83 -3.38
CA PHE A 130 -33.29 -34.54 -3.29
C PHE A 130 -32.87 -33.38 -4.21
N ILE A 131 -33.41 -33.37 -5.44
CA ILE A 131 -33.17 -32.30 -6.39
C ILE A 131 -33.85 -31.00 -5.95
N TYR A 132 -35.05 -31.06 -5.38
CA TYR A 132 -35.72 -29.88 -4.82
C TYR A 132 -34.99 -29.30 -3.59
N PHE A 133 -34.60 -30.14 -2.62
CA PHE A 133 -33.85 -29.72 -1.43
C PHE A 133 -32.52 -29.03 -1.80
N MET A 134 -31.88 -29.52 -2.86
CA MET A 134 -30.67 -28.92 -3.39
C MET A 134 -30.97 -27.63 -4.18
N LEU A 135 -31.79 -27.68 -5.23
CA LEU A 135 -32.07 -26.56 -6.15
C LEU A 135 -32.79 -25.36 -5.54
N TYR A 136 -33.39 -25.51 -4.35
CA TYR A 136 -34.11 -24.46 -3.62
C TYR A 136 -33.47 -24.26 -2.25
N PRO A 137 -32.29 -23.62 -2.18
CA PRO A 137 -31.52 -23.46 -0.96
C PRO A 137 -32.27 -22.73 0.17
N GLN A 138 -33.30 -21.94 -0.15
CA GLN A 138 -34.24 -21.34 0.82
C GLN A 138 -35.03 -22.35 1.67
N LEU A 139 -35.05 -23.62 1.28
CA LEU A 139 -35.63 -24.70 2.07
C LEU A 139 -34.73 -25.17 3.22
N ARG A 140 -33.51 -24.64 3.34
CA ARG A 140 -32.57 -25.05 4.37
C ARG A 140 -32.48 -24.01 5.48
N HIS A 141 -32.35 -24.47 6.72
CA HIS A 141 -32.16 -23.58 7.85
C HIS A 141 -30.82 -22.80 7.78
N ASP A 142 -29.87 -23.30 7.00
CA ASP A 142 -28.54 -22.73 6.78
C ASP A 142 -28.47 -21.87 5.51
N TYR A 143 -29.61 -21.57 4.88
CA TYR A 143 -29.69 -20.84 3.61
C TYR A 143 -28.92 -19.51 3.60
N HIS A 144 -28.94 -18.82 4.75
CA HIS A 144 -28.27 -17.53 4.92
C HIS A 144 -26.79 -17.66 5.29
N SER A 145 -26.29 -18.88 5.52
CA SER A 145 -24.88 -19.15 5.79
C SER A 145 -24.11 -19.38 4.47
N LEU A 146 -23.09 -18.56 4.23
CA LEU A 146 -22.04 -18.88 3.27
C LEU A 146 -21.22 -20.05 3.84
N PRO A 147 -20.94 -21.14 3.08
CA PRO A 147 -20.99 -21.23 1.62
C PRO A 147 -22.08 -22.15 1.04
N SER A 148 -23.08 -22.57 1.84
CA SER A 148 -24.06 -23.63 1.50
C SER A 148 -24.80 -23.46 0.16
N TRP A 149 -24.84 -22.25 -0.43
CA TRP A 149 -25.58 -21.91 -1.65
C TRP A 149 -24.77 -22.01 -2.96
N ARG A 150 -23.42 -22.00 -2.93
CA ARG A 150 -22.58 -21.94 -4.14
C ARG A 150 -22.52 -23.23 -4.97
N PHE A 151 -23.11 -24.30 -4.47
CA PHE A 151 -23.05 -25.64 -5.06
C PHE A 151 -23.80 -25.77 -6.38
N LEU A 152 -24.72 -24.85 -6.69
CA LEU A 152 -25.69 -24.99 -7.79
C LEU A 152 -25.75 -23.81 -8.74
N ASP A 153 -25.24 -22.64 -8.34
CA ASP A 153 -25.24 -21.47 -9.20
C ASP A 153 -24.10 -21.54 -10.21
N LYS A 154 -24.48 -21.97 -11.41
CA LYS A 154 -23.69 -21.81 -12.64
C LYS A 154 -23.65 -20.36 -13.12
N ALA A 155 -24.40 -19.44 -12.52
CA ALA A 155 -24.53 -18.06 -13.01
C ALA A 155 -23.61 -17.10 -12.25
N ILE A 156 -22.96 -16.21 -12.99
CA ILE A 156 -22.32 -15.03 -12.42
C ILE A 156 -23.44 -14.06 -12.07
N ASP A 157 -23.72 -13.86 -10.78
CA ASP A 157 -24.76 -12.93 -10.36
C ASP A 157 -24.55 -11.55 -10.99
N PRO A 158 -25.55 -11.00 -11.68
CA PRO A 158 -25.47 -9.64 -12.18
C PRO A 158 -25.28 -8.71 -10.98
N LEU A 159 -24.37 -7.74 -11.12
CA LEU A 159 -24.29 -6.67 -10.13
C LEU A 159 -25.62 -5.93 -10.09
N PRO A 160 -26.11 -5.52 -8.91
CA PRO A 160 -27.42 -4.91 -8.77
C PRO A 160 -27.50 -3.62 -9.60
N ASN A 161 -28.31 -3.65 -10.65
CA ASN A 161 -28.54 -2.55 -11.58
C ASN A 161 -30.01 -2.13 -11.45
N ASN A 162 -30.22 -0.88 -11.06
CA ASN A 162 -31.55 -0.33 -10.80
C ASN A 162 -32.12 0.43 -12.02
N GLY A 163 -31.48 0.29 -13.19
CA GLY A 163 -31.83 1.02 -14.41
C GLY A 163 -31.15 2.40 -14.51
N ASN A 164 -31.25 3.03 -15.68
CA ASN A 164 -30.74 4.38 -15.95
C ASN A 164 -29.25 4.61 -15.61
N GLY A 165 -28.43 3.54 -15.62
CA GLY A 165 -27.01 3.62 -15.28
C GLY A 165 -26.71 3.67 -13.79
N ILE A 166 -27.70 3.41 -12.92
CA ILE A 166 -27.55 3.41 -11.46
C ILE A 166 -27.32 1.98 -10.97
N TRP A 167 -26.22 1.78 -10.27
CA TRP A 167 -25.83 0.51 -9.66
C TRP A 167 -25.76 0.72 -8.14
N SER A 168 -26.63 0.03 -7.40
CA SER A 168 -26.67 0.11 -5.94
C SER A 168 -27.40 -1.09 -5.34
N GLU A 169 -26.91 -1.57 -4.19
CA GLU A 169 -27.52 -2.69 -3.48
C GLU A 169 -28.70 -2.23 -2.60
N LYS A 170 -29.71 -3.10 -2.46
CA LYS A 170 -30.84 -2.87 -1.55
C LYS A 170 -30.36 -2.81 -0.10
N VAL A 171 -30.92 -1.90 0.70
CA VAL A 171 -30.45 -1.62 2.07
C VAL A 171 -30.43 -2.88 2.94
N GLU A 172 -31.38 -3.78 2.73
CA GLU A 172 -31.52 -5.05 3.45
C GLU A 172 -30.41 -6.06 3.14
N ARG A 173 -29.73 -5.91 2.00
CA ARG A 173 -28.63 -6.77 1.54
C ARG A 173 -27.25 -6.13 1.73
N GLN A 174 -27.19 -4.92 2.29
CA GLN A 174 -25.94 -4.20 2.48
C GLN A 174 -25.19 -4.68 3.75
N ARG A 175 -23.90 -5.02 3.61
CA ARG A 175 -23.02 -5.48 4.71
C ARG A 175 -22.54 -4.35 5.62
N ALA A 176 -22.64 -4.50 6.93
CA ALA A 176 -22.18 -3.48 7.87
C ALA A 176 -20.65 -3.29 7.81
N ARG A 177 -20.19 -2.04 7.78
CA ARG A 177 -18.80 -1.65 8.00
C ARG A 177 -18.75 -0.68 9.18
N GLN A 178 -17.86 -0.92 10.13
CA GLN A 178 -17.60 -0.03 11.25
C GLN A 178 -16.12 0.31 11.28
N GLY A 179 -15.79 1.61 11.22
CA GLY A 179 -14.41 2.08 11.28
C GLY A 179 -13.52 1.55 10.15
N PHE A 180 -12.29 1.22 10.52
CA PHE A 180 -11.18 0.95 9.60
C PHE A 180 -10.51 -0.41 9.83
N ASP A 181 -11.13 -1.31 10.59
CA ASP A 181 -10.68 -2.69 10.71
C ASP A 181 -11.00 -3.53 9.46
N LEU A 182 -10.38 -4.71 9.34
CA LEU A 182 -10.52 -5.61 8.20
C LEU A 182 -12.01 -5.90 7.88
N THR A 183 -12.46 -5.48 6.70
CA THR A 183 -13.90 -5.49 6.34
C THR A 183 -14.38 -6.78 5.68
N ASP A 184 -13.45 -7.61 5.22
CA ASP A 184 -13.72 -8.88 4.54
C ASP A 184 -12.66 -9.90 5.01
N PRO A 185 -12.86 -10.53 6.18
CA PRO A 185 -11.90 -11.50 6.70
C PRO A 185 -11.85 -12.74 5.81
N VAL A 186 -10.70 -13.39 5.81
CA VAL A 186 -10.51 -14.63 5.07
C VAL A 186 -11.46 -15.70 5.63
N GLN A 187 -12.27 -16.30 4.75
CA GLN A 187 -13.20 -17.37 5.11
C GLN A 187 -12.47 -18.56 5.78
N LEU A 188 -13.20 -19.30 6.61
CA LEU A 188 -12.67 -20.45 7.37
C LEU A 188 -12.28 -21.62 6.44
N SER A 189 -11.56 -22.59 6.99
CA SER A 189 -11.05 -23.76 6.25
C SER A 189 -12.12 -24.56 5.47
N PRO A 190 -13.40 -24.68 5.89
CA PRO A 190 -14.42 -25.36 5.08
C PRO A 190 -14.61 -24.71 3.70
N TYR A 191 -14.53 -23.38 3.64
CA TYR A 191 -14.64 -22.64 2.37
C TYR A 191 -13.45 -22.95 1.46
N ALA A 192 -12.23 -22.93 2.01
CA ALA A 192 -11.04 -23.25 1.23
C ALA A 192 -11.06 -24.70 0.73
N MET A 193 -11.61 -25.63 1.52
CA MET A 193 -11.80 -27.03 1.11
C MET A 193 -12.89 -27.20 0.06
N GLU A 194 -13.93 -26.38 0.08
CA GLU A 194 -14.90 -26.35 -1.00
C GLU A 194 -14.28 -25.84 -2.31
N GLU A 195 -13.52 -24.74 -2.26
CA GLU A 195 -12.83 -24.18 -3.44
C GLU A 195 -11.76 -25.15 -3.96
N ALA A 196 -11.06 -25.85 -3.06
CA ALA A 196 -10.23 -26.98 -3.40
C ALA A 196 -11.09 -28.01 -4.13
N GLY A 197 -12.10 -28.62 -3.49
CA GLY A 197 -13.02 -29.62 -4.10
C GLY A 197 -13.63 -29.22 -5.44
N TYR A 198 -13.88 -27.92 -5.64
CA TYR A 198 -14.43 -27.36 -6.86
C TYR A 198 -13.41 -27.28 -8.01
N CYS A 199 -12.14 -27.04 -7.71
CA CYS A 199 -11.07 -27.02 -8.71
C CYS A 199 -10.92 -28.38 -9.41
N LEU A 200 -10.81 -28.37 -10.75
CA LEU A 200 -10.73 -29.59 -11.59
C LEU A 200 -9.35 -30.26 -11.65
N LYS A 201 -8.32 -29.67 -11.00
CA LYS A 201 -6.92 -30.15 -11.02
C LYS A 201 -6.41 -30.29 -12.43
N CYS A 202 -6.55 -29.21 -13.21
CA CYS A 202 -6.26 -29.20 -14.63
C CYS A 202 -4.77 -29.48 -14.97
N HIS A 203 -3.86 -29.34 -14.01
CA HIS A 203 -2.43 -29.59 -14.18
C HIS A 203 -2.13 -31.04 -14.59
N THR A 204 -2.93 -32.01 -14.12
CA THR A 204 -2.84 -33.43 -14.50
C THR A 204 -2.96 -33.68 -16.01
N ARG A 205 -3.59 -32.74 -16.72
CA ARG A 205 -3.79 -32.76 -18.18
C ARG A 205 -2.99 -31.67 -18.89
N GLN A 206 -2.11 -30.95 -18.17
CA GLN A 206 -1.36 -29.79 -18.65
C GLN A 206 -2.25 -28.67 -19.23
N LYS A 207 -3.43 -28.47 -18.63
CA LYS A 207 -4.44 -27.48 -19.07
C LYS A 207 -4.84 -26.50 -17.96
N ASP A 208 -3.98 -26.29 -16.98
CA ASP A 208 -4.20 -25.38 -15.86
C ASP A 208 -4.08 -23.91 -16.27
N SER A 209 -5.15 -23.41 -16.90
CA SER A 209 -5.24 -22.03 -17.38
C SER A 209 -5.12 -20.97 -16.28
N CYS A 210 -5.45 -21.30 -15.03
CA CYS A 210 -5.21 -20.42 -13.89
C CYS A 210 -3.72 -20.10 -13.67
N ARG A 211 -2.83 -21.00 -14.06
CA ARG A 211 -1.37 -20.84 -14.04
C ARG A 211 -0.85 -20.42 -15.41
N LYS A 212 -1.15 -21.20 -16.45
CA LYS A 212 -0.58 -21.07 -17.79
C LYS A 212 -1.22 -19.98 -18.65
N GLY A 213 -2.44 -19.58 -18.34
CA GLY A 213 -3.21 -18.61 -19.09
C GLY A 213 -4.30 -19.26 -19.94
N LEU A 214 -5.18 -18.43 -20.48
CA LEU A 214 -6.31 -18.81 -21.29
C LEU A 214 -6.30 -17.98 -22.59
N ALA A 215 -6.06 -18.66 -23.71
CA ALA A 215 -6.25 -18.09 -25.04
C ALA A 215 -7.75 -17.99 -25.33
N THR A 216 -8.18 -16.90 -25.98
CA THR A 216 -9.60 -16.69 -26.37
C THR A 216 -10.63 -16.84 -25.22
N PRO A 217 -10.48 -16.08 -24.13
CA PRO A 217 -11.43 -16.10 -23.01
C PRO A 217 -12.82 -15.60 -23.45
N LEU A 218 -13.89 -16.15 -22.85
CA LEU A 218 -15.27 -15.68 -23.14
C LEU A 218 -15.57 -14.32 -22.49
N THR A 219 -14.82 -13.97 -21.45
CA THR A 219 -15.07 -12.78 -20.61
C THR A 219 -14.18 -11.58 -20.96
N SER A 220 -13.26 -11.74 -21.90
CA SER A 220 -12.27 -10.71 -22.29
C SER A 220 -12.00 -10.77 -23.79
N LYS A 221 -11.61 -9.63 -24.38
CA LYS A 221 -11.14 -9.57 -25.77
C LYS A 221 -9.64 -9.87 -25.89
N ASP A 222 -8.89 -9.68 -24.82
CA ASP A 222 -7.46 -9.99 -24.74
C ASP A 222 -7.26 -11.36 -24.07
N ASP A 223 -6.19 -12.06 -24.46
CA ASP A 223 -5.73 -13.27 -23.78
C ASP A 223 -5.43 -13.00 -22.29
N LEU A 224 -5.73 -13.99 -21.45
CA LEU A 224 -5.47 -13.92 -20.02
C LEU A 224 -4.19 -14.70 -19.68
N PRO A 225 -3.19 -14.10 -19.02
CA PRO A 225 -1.89 -14.75 -18.82
C PRO A 225 -1.86 -15.80 -17.70
N GLY A 226 -2.95 -15.99 -16.94
CA GLY A 226 -2.90 -16.80 -15.72
C GLY A 226 -2.19 -16.06 -14.59
N CYS A 227 -1.74 -16.80 -13.56
CA CYS A 227 -0.93 -16.24 -12.48
C CYS A 227 0.40 -15.69 -13.04
N PRO A 228 0.71 -14.39 -12.85
CA PRO A 228 1.96 -13.80 -13.31
C PRO A 228 3.22 -14.47 -12.73
N LEU A 229 3.12 -15.06 -11.54
CA LEU A 229 4.19 -15.79 -10.88
C LEU A 229 4.31 -17.26 -11.35
N ASP A 230 3.45 -17.74 -12.24
CA ASP A 230 3.39 -19.15 -12.68
C ASP A 230 3.18 -20.15 -11.52
N GLN A 231 2.45 -19.75 -10.47
CA GLN A 231 2.20 -20.58 -9.29
C GLN A 231 1.52 -21.92 -9.60
N LYS A 232 1.98 -22.98 -8.93
CA LYS A 232 1.44 -24.35 -8.93
C LYS A 232 0.11 -24.46 -8.16
N ILE A 233 -0.90 -23.76 -8.64
CA ILE A 233 -2.21 -23.58 -7.97
C ILE A 233 -2.98 -24.90 -7.87
N SER A 234 -3.00 -25.68 -8.95
CA SER A 234 -3.82 -26.90 -8.99
C SER A 234 -3.20 -27.99 -8.11
N GLU A 235 -1.88 -28.07 -8.08
CA GLU A 235 -1.09 -28.96 -7.22
C GLU A 235 -1.27 -28.58 -5.73
N MET A 236 -1.24 -27.28 -5.40
CA MET A 236 -1.55 -26.80 -4.05
C MET A 236 -2.93 -27.30 -3.59
N PHE A 237 -3.97 -27.13 -4.41
CA PHE A 237 -5.32 -27.57 -4.05
C PHE A 237 -5.48 -29.09 -3.98
N GLU A 238 -4.74 -29.85 -4.78
CA GLU A 238 -4.71 -31.31 -4.68
C GLU A 238 -4.10 -31.76 -3.34
N LEU A 239 -2.97 -31.17 -2.95
CA LEU A 239 -2.33 -31.46 -1.66
C LEU A 239 -3.19 -31.04 -0.47
N MET A 240 -3.92 -29.93 -0.57
CA MET A 240 -4.91 -29.53 0.43
C MET A 240 -6.03 -30.58 0.58
N GLU A 241 -6.58 -31.10 -0.52
CA GLU A 241 -7.56 -32.21 -0.48
C GLU A 241 -7.01 -33.48 0.17
N GLN A 242 -5.72 -33.74 -0.05
CA GLN A 242 -5.00 -34.87 0.55
C GLN A 242 -4.60 -34.63 2.01
N ARG A 243 -4.82 -33.41 2.55
CA ARG A 243 -4.43 -32.96 3.90
C ARG A 243 -2.90 -32.90 4.11
N HIS A 244 -2.14 -32.72 3.03
CA HIS A 244 -0.71 -32.41 3.07
C HIS A 244 -0.51 -30.88 3.01
N LEU A 245 -0.84 -30.19 4.10
CA LEU A 245 -0.93 -28.73 4.14
C LEU A 245 0.45 -28.05 4.16
N LEU A 246 1.44 -28.58 4.86
CA LEU A 246 2.80 -28.03 4.84
C LEU A 246 3.44 -28.25 3.47
N THR A 247 3.23 -29.41 2.84
CA THR A 247 3.66 -29.68 1.47
C THR A 247 2.93 -28.77 0.49
N ALA A 248 1.61 -28.56 0.63
CA ALA A 248 0.86 -27.63 -0.20
C ALA A 248 1.45 -26.22 -0.15
N LEU A 249 1.79 -25.73 1.05
CA LEU A 249 2.45 -24.45 1.25
C LEU A 249 3.84 -24.43 0.58
N ALA A 250 4.65 -25.47 0.79
CA ALA A 250 5.98 -25.56 0.20
C ALA A 250 5.93 -25.58 -1.34
N ILE A 251 4.97 -26.28 -1.94
CA ILE A 251 4.81 -26.34 -3.40
C ILE A 251 4.41 -24.99 -4.00
N VAL A 252 3.44 -24.28 -3.41
CA VAL A 252 3.04 -22.97 -3.94
C VAL A 252 4.14 -21.92 -3.73
N MET A 253 4.93 -22.04 -2.66
CA MET A 253 6.08 -21.18 -2.37
C MET A 253 7.28 -21.37 -3.32
N ILE A 254 7.32 -22.45 -4.12
CA ILE A 254 8.33 -22.60 -5.19
C ILE A 254 8.30 -21.39 -6.12
N ASP A 255 7.09 -20.91 -6.43
CA ASP A 255 6.89 -19.84 -7.40
C ASP A 255 6.63 -18.48 -6.76
N ASN A 256 6.14 -18.48 -5.51
CA ASN A 256 5.80 -17.29 -4.76
C ASN A 256 6.22 -17.43 -3.28
N PRO A 257 7.49 -17.26 -2.93
CA PRO A 257 7.93 -17.36 -1.54
C PRO A 257 7.32 -16.25 -0.65
N LEU A 258 6.88 -15.15 -1.24
CA LEU A 258 6.24 -14.01 -0.55
C LEU A 258 4.70 -14.07 -0.62
N LEU A 259 4.12 -15.26 -0.48
CA LEU A 259 2.67 -15.52 -0.36
C LEU A 259 1.92 -14.51 0.52
N ALA A 260 2.57 -14.04 1.60
CA ALA A 260 2.03 -13.02 2.50
C ALA A 260 1.61 -11.71 1.80
N LEU A 261 2.15 -11.41 0.61
CA LEU A 261 1.82 -10.23 -0.18
C LEU A 261 0.77 -10.48 -1.27
N THR A 262 0.29 -11.71 -1.44
CA THR A 262 -0.70 -12.08 -2.46
C THR A 262 -1.94 -12.71 -1.82
N GLY A 263 -2.82 -13.24 -2.65
CA GLY A 263 -4.02 -13.94 -2.20
C GLY A 263 -5.23 -13.02 -2.03
N HIS A 264 -6.08 -13.36 -1.07
CA HIS A 264 -7.42 -12.83 -0.86
C HIS A 264 -7.41 -11.29 -0.92
N ARG A 265 -8.26 -10.74 -1.80
CA ARG A 265 -8.45 -9.30 -1.99
C ARG A 265 -7.23 -8.56 -2.54
N ILE A 266 -6.17 -9.24 -2.98
CA ILE A 266 -4.99 -8.60 -3.58
C ILE A 266 -4.77 -9.00 -5.03
N CYS A 267 -4.80 -10.30 -5.34
CA CYS A 267 -4.57 -10.81 -6.69
C CYS A 267 -5.82 -11.51 -7.24
N ASN A 268 -6.06 -11.39 -8.55
CA ASN A 268 -7.24 -11.99 -9.22
C ASN A 268 -6.92 -12.57 -10.62
N ASP A 269 -5.68 -12.46 -11.12
CA ASP A 269 -5.33 -12.89 -12.48
C ASP A 269 -5.51 -14.41 -12.69
N CYS A 270 -5.22 -15.21 -11.65
CA CYS A 270 -5.44 -16.65 -11.67
C CYS A 270 -6.93 -17.03 -11.73
N GLN A 271 -7.78 -16.34 -10.95
CA GLN A 271 -9.22 -16.57 -10.92
C GLN A 271 -9.88 -16.18 -12.25
N LYS A 272 -9.48 -15.05 -12.85
CA LYS A 272 -9.97 -14.64 -14.18
C LYS A 272 -9.64 -15.66 -15.26
N SER A 273 -8.45 -16.24 -15.19
CA SER A 273 -7.95 -17.21 -16.17
C SER A 273 -8.45 -18.62 -15.90
N CYS A 274 -9.26 -18.84 -14.85
CA CYS A 274 -9.85 -20.14 -14.57
C CYS A 274 -10.66 -20.63 -15.78
N ILE A 275 -10.62 -21.94 -16.06
CA ILE A 275 -11.36 -22.53 -17.18
C ILE A 275 -12.88 -22.32 -17.08
N PHE A 276 -13.38 -22.06 -15.86
CA PHE A 276 -14.76 -21.68 -15.60
C PHE A 276 -15.04 -20.24 -16.03
N GLN A 277 -15.30 -20.07 -17.33
CA GLN A 277 -15.61 -18.77 -17.94
C GLN A 277 -17.12 -18.46 -17.99
N ASN A 278 -17.97 -19.51 -18.04
CA ASN A 278 -19.43 -19.38 -18.08
C ASN A 278 -20.11 -19.58 -16.72
N GLN A 279 -19.31 -19.72 -15.67
CA GLN A 279 -19.78 -19.93 -14.30
C GLN A 279 -18.79 -19.28 -13.33
N THR A 280 -19.13 -19.26 -12.05
CA THR A 280 -18.27 -18.70 -11.01
C THR A 280 -16.91 -19.40 -10.99
N ALA A 281 -15.83 -18.66 -11.19
CA ALA A 281 -14.47 -19.18 -11.14
C ALA A 281 -14.07 -19.59 -9.71
N VAL A 282 -13.15 -20.55 -9.59
CA VAL A 282 -12.56 -20.97 -8.31
C VAL A 282 -11.93 -19.75 -7.62
N ASN A 283 -12.26 -19.51 -6.35
CA ASN A 283 -11.69 -18.45 -5.53
C ASN A 283 -10.30 -18.84 -5.01
N ILE A 284 -9.35 -18.99 -5.95
CA ILE A 284 -7.95 -19.33 -5.69
C ILE A 284 -7.31 -18.43 -4.62
N PRO A 285 -7.45 -17.09 -4.68
CA PRO A 285 -6.82 -16.21 -3.70
C PRO A 285 -7.27 -16.47 -2.25
N GLN A 286 -8.54 -16.86 -2.05
CA GLN A 286 -9.05 -17.22 -0.73
C GLN A 286 -8.40 -18.50 -0.20
N GLY A 287 -8.31 -19.54 -1.04
CA GLY A 287 -7.67 -20.81 -0.67
C GLY A 287 -6.20 -20.63 -0.33
N GLU A 288 -5.46 -19.85 -1.12
CA GLU A 288 -4.06 -19.51 -0.87
C GLU A 288 -3.86 -18.81 0.49
N THR A 289 -4.65 -17.76 0.78
CA THR A 289 -4.50 -17.04 2.06
C THR A 289 -4.99 -17.86 3.24
N ARG A 290 -6.04 -18.68 3.09
CA ARG A 290 -6.50 -19.57 4.17
C ARG A 290 -5.44 -20.59 4.54
N LEU A 291 -4.83 -21.23 3.54
CA LEU A 291 -3.70 -22.15 3.76
C LEU A 291 -2.57 -21.48 4.55
N LEU A 292 -2.15 -20.28 4.14
CA LEU A 292 -1.12 -19.52 4.86
C LEU A 292 -1.53 -19.26 6.31
N LEU A 293 -2.74 -18.75 6.55
CA LEU A 293 -3.21 -18.42 7.89
C LEU A 293 -3.34 -19.65 8.79
N ASP A 294 -3.71 -20.82 8.25
CA ASP A 294 -3.77 -22.06 9.02
C ASP A 294 -2.39 -22.55 9.44
N ILE A 295 -1.39 -22.46 8.56
CA ILE A 295 0.00 -22.77 8.93
C ILE A 295 0.54 -21.75 9.94
N LEU A 296 0.27 -20.45 9.76
CA LEU A 296 0.68 -19.41 10.72
C LEU A 296 0.03 -19.59 12.11
N SER A 297 -1.13 -20.25 12.17
CA SER A 297 -1.83 -20.53 13.43
C SER A 297 -1.26 -21.71 14.20
N LEU A 298 -0.42 -22.54 13.58
CA LEU A 298 0.33 -23.58 14.28
C LEU A 298 1.39 -22.95 15.19
N PRO A 299 1.80 -23.63 16.29
CA PRO A 299 2.98 -23.23 17.02
C PRO A 299 4.19 -23.15 16.08
N TYR A 300 4.96 -22.06 16.19
CA TYR A 300 6.09 -21.76 15.29
C TYR A 300 5.72 -21.65 13.79
N GLY A 301 4.44 -21.43 13.45
CA GLY A 301 3.98 -21.27 12.06
C GLY A 301 4.72 -20.15 11.30
N VAL A 302 5.07 -19.06 11.99
CA VAL A 302 5.91 -17.98 11.45
C VAL A 302 7.30 -18.48 11.06
N GLU A 303 7.91 -19.31 11.91
CA GLU A 303 9.24 -19.87 11.68
C GLU A 303 9.23 -20.92 10.58
N ILE A 304 8.17 -21.73 10.48
CA ILE A 304 7.95 -22.68 9.37
C ILE A 304 7.88 -21.91 8.05
N TYR A 305 7.02 -20.90 7.96
CA TYR A 305 6.91 -20.09 6.74
C TYR A 305 8.24 -19.39 6.41
N SER A 306 8.88 -18.76 7.40
CA SER A 306 10.17 -18.11 7.24
C SER A 306 11.26 -19.09 6.79
N LEU A 307 11.29 -20.30 7.34
CA LEU A 307 12.23 -21.34 6.94
C LEU A 307 12.03 -21.71 5.46
N LEU A 308 10.79 -21.90 5.00
CA LEU A 308 10.47 -22.25 3.61
C LEU A 308 10.88 -21.19 2.59
N THR A 309 10.98 -19.92 3.00
CA THR A 309 11.55 -18.87 2.14
C THR A 309 13.06 -19.05 1.89
N ARG A 310 13.78 -19.80 2.73
CA ARG A 310 15.24 -19.96 2.65
C ARG A 310 15.65 -21.39 2.36
N TRP A 311 14.87 -22.37 2.81
CA TRP A 311 15.06 -23.78 2.55
C TRP A 311 13.73 -24.42 2.12
N ASN A 312 13.65 -24.82 0.86
CA ASN A 312 12.49 -25.54 0.33
C ASN A 312 12.97 -26.76 -0.49
N PRO A 313 12.79 -27.99 0.01
CA PRO A 313 13.33 -29.18 -0.65
C PRO A 313 12.70 -29.48 -2.02
N PHE A 314 11.54 -28.88 -2.35
CA PHE A 314 10.88 -29.04 -3.64
C PHE A 314 11.31 -28.01 -4.68
N HIS A 315 12.11 -27.00 -4.30
CA HIS A 315 12.65 -26.00 -5.20
C HIS A 315 13.92 -26.53 -5.90
N LEU A 316 14.16 -26.16 -7.17
CA LEU A 316 15.35 -26.60 -7.93
C LEU A 316 16.67 -26.19 -7.28
N THR A 317 16.67 -25.04 -6.61
CA THR A 317 17.76 -24.58 -5.73
C THR A 317 17.21 -24.50 -4.30
N PRO A 318 17.25 -25.59 -3.52
CA PRO A 318 16.60 -25.64 -2.21
C PRO A 318 17.13 -24.61 -1.22
N LEU A 319 18.45 -24.42 -1.23
CA LEU A 319 19.21 -23.54 -0.34
C LEU A 319 19.55 -22.21 -1.02
N PRO A 320 19.85 -21.15 -0.24
CA PRO A 320 20.42 -19.91 -0.78
C PRO A 320 21.81 -20.19 -1.37
N LEU A 321 22.20 -19.43 -2.40
CA LEU A 321 23.52 -19.55 -2.99
C LEU A 321 24.60 -18.98 -2.05
N PRO A 322 25.86 -19.41 -2.23
CA PRO A 322 26.97 -18.89 -1.45
C PRO A 322 27.09 -17.37 -1.52
N PRO A 323 27.63 -16.75 -0.46
CA PRO A 323 27.89 -15.33 -0.40
C PRO A 323 28.64 -14.70 -1.57
N HIS A 324 28.17 -13.55 -2.04
CA HIS A 324 28.89 -12.65 -2.94
C HIS A 324 29.25 -11.35 -2.22
N SER A 325 30.37 -10.72 -2.63
CA SER A 325 30.76 -9.39 -2.14
C SER A 325 30.00 -8.25 -2.82
N GLN A 326 29.40 -8.52 -3.98
CA GLN A 326 28.68 -7.54 -4.79
C GLN A 326 27.38 -7.09 -4.12
N SER A 327 27.00 -5.84 -4.39
CA SER A 327 25.85 -5.19 -3.74
C SER A 327 24.86 -4.59 -4.74
N VAL A 328 23.58 -4.66 -4.38
CA VAL A 328 22.46 -4.16 -5.19
C VAL A 328 21.70 -3.08 -4.42
N ALA A 329 21.58 -1.90 -5.00
CA ALA A 329 20.73 -0.83 -4.51
C ALA A 329 19.33 -0.95 -5.12
N ILE A 330 18.29 -0.99 -4.28
CA ILE A 330 16.89 -1.13 -4.70
C ILE A 330 16.13 0.11 -4.22
N VAL A 331 15.59 0.88 -5.16
CA VAL A 331 14.92 2.15 -4.86
C VAL A 331 13.41 1.94 -4.75
N GLY A 332 12.89 1.94 -3.53
CA GLY A 332 11.48 1.76 -3.17
C GLY A 332 11.19 0.44 -2.45
N MET A 333 10.46 0.51 -1.33
CA MET A 333 10.09 -0.65 -0.50
C MET A 333 8.67 -1.16 -0.77
N GLY A 334 8.21 -1.06 -2.03
CA GLY A 334 6.99 -1.70 -2.50
C GLY A 334 7.19 -3.17 -2.88
N PRO A 335 6.14 -3.88 -3.31
CA PRO A 335 6.22 -5.32 -3.63
C PRO A 335 7.31 -5.68 -4.65
N ALA A 336 7.56 -4.86 -5.67
CA ALA A 336 8.66 -5.11 -6.62
C ALA A 336 10.04 -5.04 -5.95
N GLY A 337 10.29 -4.05 -5.10
CA GLY A 337 11.56 -3.89 -4.40
C GLY A 337 11.78 -4.95 -3.33
N ILE A 338 10.72 -5.30 -2.58
CA ILE A 338 10.73 -6.41 -1.62
C ILE A 338 11.01 -7.73 -2.33
N GLY A 339 10.30 -8.02 -3.42
CA GLY A 339 10.49 -9.23 -4.21
C GLY A 339 11.90 -9.33 -4.78
N LEU A 340 12.42 -8.24 -5.35
CA LEU A 340 13.78 -8.24 -5.88
C LEU A 340 14.82 -8.40 -4.76
N GLY A 341 14.60 -7.75 -3.61
CA GLY A 341 15.48 -7.91 -2.46
C GLY A 341 15.55 -9.37 -2.02
N TYR A 342 14.41 -10.04 -1.88
CA TYR A 342 14.36 -11.47 -1.58
C TYR A 342 15.12 -12.33 -2.62
N GLU A 343 14.87 -12.12 -3.92
CA GLU A 343 15.52 -12.89 -4.99
C GLU A 343 17.04 -12.72 -5.00
N MET A 344 17.52 -11.49 -4.78
CA MET A 344 18.96 -11.19 -4.77
C MET A 344 19.65 -11.73 -3.51
N LEU A 345 18.98 -11.70 -2.35
CA LEU A 345 19.47 -12.34 -1.12
C LEU A 345 19.59 -13.86 -1.28
N ARG A 346 18.58 -14.52 -1.88
CA ARG A 346 18.63 -15.96 -2.23
C ARG A 346 19.78 -16.31 -3.15
N LYS A 347 20.20 -15.37 -4.00
CA LYS A 347 21.36 -15.49 -4.89
C LYS A 347 22.69 -15.14 -4.23
N GLY A 348 22.70 -14.76 -2.96
CA GLY A 348 23.92 -14.55 -2.17
C GLY A 348 24.43 -13.11 -2.12
N TYR A 349 23.80 -12.18 -2.84
CA TYR A 349 24.20 -10.76 -2.93
C TYR A 349 23.89 -9.97 -1.65
N GLN A 350 24.60 -8.86 -1.47
CA GLN A 350 24.24 -7.85 -0.48
C GLN A 350 23.16 -6.93 -1.04
N VAL A 351 22.15 -6.59 -0.24
CA VAL A 351 21.00 -5.80 -0.71
C VAL A 351 20.75 -4.62 0.22
N MET A 352 20.63 -3.43 -0.37
CA MET A 352 20.16 -2.24 0.33
C MET A 352 18.91 -1.68 -0.34
N LEU A 353 17.81 -1.55 0.41
CA LEU A 353 16.61 -0.85 -0.05
C LEU A 353 16.64 0.62 0.39
N PHE A 354 16.21 1.52 -0.48
CA PHE A 354 16.09 2.95 -0.21
C PHE A 354 14.62 3.36 -0.25
N GLU A 355 14.14 4.03 0.80
CA GLU A 355 12.78 4.57 0.90
C GLU A 355 12.85 6.05 1.26
N GLY A 356 12.00 6.87 0.64
CA GLY A 356 11.92 8.29 0.95
C GLY A 356 11.07 8.58 2.17
N LEU A 357 10.10 7.71 2.47
CA LEU A 357 9.25 7.80 3.65
C LEU A 357 9.91 7.17 4.87
N LYS A 358 9.38 7.49 6.07
CA LYS A 358 9.87 6.94 7.34
C LYS A 358 9.53 5.46 7.46
N VAL A 359 10.50 4.64 7.86
CA VAL A 359 10.32 3.23 8.18
C VAL A 359 10.65 3.02 9.66
N ASP A 360 9.64 2.76 10.48
CA ASP A 360 9.85 2.56 11.91
C ASP A 360 10.58 1.23 12.16
N PRO A 361 11.67 1.20 12.95
CA PRO A 361 12.44 -0.01 13.20
C PRO A 361 11.61 -1.08 13.91
N LEU A 362 11.94 -2.35 13.69
CA LEU A 362 11.37 -3.46 14.46
C LEU A 362 12.08 -3.60 15.82
N PRO A 363 11.38 -4.10 16.85
CA PRO A 363 12.01 -4.47 18.11
C PRO A 363 13.18 -5.45 17.90
N THR A 364 14.29 -5.22 18.61
CA THR A 364 15.51 -6.03 18.46
C THR A 364 15.30 -7.49 18.82
N HIS A 365 14.44 -7.83 19.78
CA HIS A 365 14.12 -9.21 20.10
C HIS A 365 13.46 -9.98 18.94
N LEU A 366 12.90 -9.28 17.93
CA LEU A 366 12.29 -9.92 16.77
C LEU A 366 13.29 -10.14 15.61
N ILE A 367 14.28 -9.28 15.44
CA ILE A 367 15.19 -9.31 14.26
C ILE A 367 16.66 -9.53 14.60
N GLY A 368 17.03 -9.35 15.86
CA GLY A 368 18.37 -9.47 16.41
C GLY A 368 19.29 -8.31 16.06
N THR A 369 20.54 -8.42 16.52
CA THR A 369 21.60 -7.40 16.34
C THR A 369 22.71 -7.84 15.37
N GLY A 370 22.55 -9.01 14.71
CA GLY A 370 23.48 -9.49 13.67
C GLY A 370 24.05 -10.90 13.86
N GLN A 371 23.67 -11.65 14.91
CA GLN A 371 24.17 -13.01 15.19
C GLN A 371 23.08 -14.08 15.35
N ASN A 372 21.97 -13.97 14.61
CA ASN A 372 20.76 -14.78 14.84
C ASN A 372 20.30 -14.73 16.31
N ASP A 373 20.52 -13.60 16.98
CA ASP A 373 20.18 -13.38 18.39
C ASP A 373 18.80 -12.73 18.48
N PHE A 374 17.76 -13.53 18.29
CA PHE A 374 16.36 -13.11 18.35
C PHE A 374 15.46 -14.24 18.83
N ASP A 375 14.28 -13.87 19.29
CA ASP A 375 13.28 -14.82 19.76
C ASP A 375 12.58 -15.49 18.58
N LEU A 376 12.47 -16.83 18.66
CA LEU A 376 11.60 -17.58 17.77
C LEU A 376 10.14 -17.28 18.12
N ILE A 377 9.33 -17.00 17.11
CA ILE A 377 7.94 -16.62 17.29
C ILE A 377 7.07 -17.87 17.34
N GLN A 378 6.59 -18.21 18.54
CA GLN A 378 5.72 -19.36 18.73
C GLN A 378 4.29 -19.12 18.23
N THR A 379 3.77 -17.89 18.32
CA THR A 379 2.35 -17.62 18.04
C THR A 379 2.16 -16.38 17.19
N TRP A 380 1.59 -16.54 15.99
CA TRP A 380 1.34 -15.44 15.03
C TRP A 380 0.48 -14.31 15.59
N SER A 381 -0.53 -14.62 16.41
CA SER A 381 -1.44 -13.62 16.98
C SER A 381 -0.75 -12.61 17.92
N THR A 382 0.47 -12.89 18.39
CA THR A 382 1.27 -11.93 19.17
C THR A 382 1.78 -10.76 18.32
N LEU A 383 1.83 -10.93 16.99
CA LEU A 383 2.31 -9.93 16.03
C LEU A 383 1.17 -9.20 15.30
N THR A 384 -0.05 -9.73 15.36
CA THR A 384 -1.19 -9.13 14.69
C THR A 384 -1.89 -8.10 15.57
N LYS A 385 -2.46 -7.09 14.92
CA LYS A 385 -3.31 -6.08 15.56
C LYS A 385 -4.54 -5.83 14.69
N ASN A 386 -5.62 -5.44 15.34
CA ASN A 386 -6.75 -4.81 14.66
C ASN A 386 -6.23 -3.67 13.76
N LEU A 387 -6.68 -3.59 12.50
CA LEU A 387 -6.13 -2.65 11.53
C LEU A 387 -6.42 -1.19 11.89
N GLU A 388 -7.51 -0.91 12.60
CA GLU A 388 -7.84 0.42 13.10
C GLU A 388 -6.83 0.91 14.15
N HIS A 389 -6.22 -0.01 14.89
CA HIS A 389 -5.23 0.29 15.94
C HIS A 389 -3.79 0.01 15.51
N ARG A 390 -3.59 -0.56 14.33
CA ARG A 390 -2.26 -0.87 13.78
C ARG A 390 -1.58 0.45 13.40
N LYS A 391 -0.47 0.75 14.06
CA LYS A 391 0.41 1.85 13.67
C LYS A 391 1.09 1.52 12.34
N ILE A 392 1.14 2.50 11.45
CA ILE A 392 1.89 2.39 10.21
C ILE A 392 3.37 2.32 10.51
N LYS A 393 4.04 1.36 9.88
CA LYS A 393 5.49 1.12 10.04
C LYS A 393 6.31 1.57 8.83
N GLY A 394 5.64 1.97 7.75
CA GLY A 394 6.26 2.61 6.61
C GLY A 394 6.85 1.68 5.54
N PHE A 395 6.65 0.37 5.70
CA PHE A 395 7.16 -0.67 4.82
C PHE A 395 6.05 -1.28 3.97
N GLY A 396 6.25 -1.49 2.66
CA GLY A 396 5.27 -2.11 1.76
C GLY A 396 4.78 -1.23 0.61
N GLY A 397 5.17 0.05 0.57
CA GLY A 397 4.73 0.99 -0.47
C GLY A 397 3.21 1.11 -0.53
N VAL A 398 2.61 1.01 -1.72
CA VAL A 398 1.15 1.09 -1.91
C VAL A 398 0.39 0.01 -1.12
N ALA A 399 1.01 -1.12 -0.77
CA ALA A 399 0.37 -2.13 0.08
C ALA A 399 0.10 -1.61 1.51
N GLU A 400 0.98 -0.76 2.05
CA GLU A 400 0.81 -0.12 3.37
C GLU A 400 -0.06 1.13 3.25
N TYR A 401 0.25 2.00 2.28
CA TYR A 401 -0.30 3.36 2.21
C TYR A 401 -1.54 3.50 1.33
N GLY A 402 -1.76 2.62 0.37
CA GLY A 402 -2.83 2.75 -0.63
C GLY A 402 -3.96 1.74 -0.45
N ILE A 403 -3.63 0.45 -0.28
CA ILE A 403 -4.63 -0.59 -0.08
C ILE A 403 -5.34 -0.35 1.25
N THR A 404 -6.67 -0.44 1.22
CA THR A 404 -7.59 -0.10 2.31
C THR A 404 -7.77 -1.26 3.29
N ALA A 405 -8.76 -1.15 4.17
CA ALA A 405 -9.16 -2.19 5.12
C ALA A 405 -9.69 -3.49 4.47
N ARG A 406 -9.53 -3.69 3.16
CA ARG A 406 -9.89 -4.92 2.46
C ARG A 406 -8.78 -5.98 2.43
N TRP A 407 -7.57 -5.68 2.91
CA TRP A 407 -6.46 -6.63 3.00
C TRP A 407 -5.78 -6.54 4.36
N ASP A 408 -5.37 -7.69 4.89
CA ASP A 408 -4.73 -7.77 6.20
C ASP A 408 -3.27 -7.27 6.15
N LYS A 409 -3.07 -6.01 6.58
CA LYS A 409 -1.75 -5.37 6.62
C LYS A 409 -0.82 -5.94 7.70
N ASN A 410 -1.29 -6.86 8.55
CA ASN A 410 -0.41 -7.56 9.47
C ASN A 410 0.62 -8.43 8.73
N PHE A 411 0.31 -8.90 7.52
CA PHE A 411 1.26 -9.66 6.70
C PHE A 411 2.54 -8.89 6.36
N LEU A 412 2.52 -7.55 6.39
CA LEU A 412 3.75 -6.76 6.21
C LEU A 412 4.75 -7.00 7.33
N MET A 413 4.31 -7.30 8.56
CA MET A 413 5.22 -7.71 9.65
C MET A 413 5.96 -9.00 9.29
N LEU A 414 5.25 -10.00 8.75
CA LEU A 414 5.84 -11.27 8.35
C LEU A 414 6.92 -11.09 7.27
N VAL A 415 6.64 -10.24 6.28
CA VAL A 415 7.59 -9.93 5.20
C VAL A 415 8.82 -9.20 5.73
N ARG A 416 8.64 -8.26 6.66
CA ARG A 416 9.77 -7.58 7.32
C ARG A 416 10.64 -8.57 8.08
N LEU A 417 10.06 -9.51 8.84
CA LEU A 417 10.83 -10.54 9.53
C LEU A 417 11.64 -11.42 8.57
N ILE A 418 11.10 -11.75 7.40
CA ILE A 418 11.82 -12.54 6.37
C ILE A 418 13.07 -11.80 5.88
N LEU A 419 12.96 -10.50 5.62
CA LEU A 419 14.06 -9.70 5.08
C LEU A 419 15.04 -9.23 6.17
N GLU A 420 14.54 -8.63 7.25
CA GLU A 420 15.36 -7.97 8.28
C GLU A 420 16.11 -8.94 9.18
N ARG A 421 15.70 -10.22 9.27
CA ARG A 421 16.52 -11.27 9.90
C ARG A 421 17.68 -11.74 9.03
N HIS A 422 17.77 -11.31 7.77
CA HIS A 422 18.87 -11.67 6.88
C HIS A 422 20.05 -10.70 7.08
N SER A 423 21.22 -11.21 7.47
CA SER A 423 22.42 -10.42 7.79
C SER A 423 23.06 -9.63 6.63
N ARG A 424 22.45 -9.66 5.44
CA ARG A 424 22.89 -8.94 4.23
C ARG A 424 21.83 -8.04 3.65
N TYR A 425 20.69 -7.98 4.32
CA TYR A 425 19.63 -7.06 4.02
C TYR A 425 19.83 -5.82 4.88
N HIS A 426 19.93 -4.67 4.23
CA HIS A 426 19.93 -3.39 4.89
C HIS A 426 18.91 -2.50 4.22
N TYR A 427 18.54 -1.43 4.92
CA TYR A 427 17.68 -0.43 4.35
C TYR A 427 18.01 0.96 4.87
N LEU A 428 17.64 1.97 4.08
CA LEU A 428 17.70 3.37 4.43
C LEU A 428 16.34 4.01 4.17
N ASP A 429 15.82 4.70 5.19
CA ASP A 429 14.64 5.54 5.07
C ASP A 429 15.04 7.02 4.95
N GLY A 430 14.12 7.89 4.53
CA GLY A 430 14.39 9.32 4.34
C GLY A 430 15.27 9.68 3.13
N ILE A 431 15.73 8.69 2.36
CA ILE A 431 16.63 8.92 1.22
C ILE A 431 15.84 8.92 -0.08
N ARG A 432 15.73 10.08 -0.73
CA ARG A 432 15.10 10.20 -2.05
C ARG A 432 16.15 10.16 -3.15
N ILE A 433 16.22 9.06 -3.89
CA ILE A 433 17.10 8.97 -5.07
C ILE A 433 16.64 9.96 -6.15
N GLY A 434 17.61 10.64 -6.76
CA GLY A 434 17.44 11.81 -7.63
C GLY A 434 17.41 13.16 -6.88
N LYS A 435 17.33 13.16 -5.55
CA LYS A 435 17.38 14.41 -4.73
C LYS A 435 18.44 14.33 -3.62
N THR A 436 18.29 13.41 -2.67
CA THR A 436 19.28 13.18 -1.60
C THR A 436 20.56 12.55 -2.16
N LEU A 437 20.44 11.60 -3.07
CA LEU A 437 21.56 10.94 -3.77
C LEU A 437 21.21 10.75 -5.24
N SER A 438 22.16 10.94 -6.15
CA SER A 438 22.02 10.51 -7.55
C SER A 438 22.29 9.01 -7.70
N ILE A 439 21.96 8.45 -8.86
CA ILE A 439 22.32 7.06 -9.21
C ILE A 439 23.83 6.91 -9.37
N GLU A 440 24.52 7.91 -9.94
CA GLU A 440 25.98 7.90 -10.02
C GLU A 440 26.61 7.83 -8.63
N ASN A 441 26.08 8.58 -7.65
CA ASN A 441 26.56 8.48 -6.28
C ASN A 441 26.47 7.04 -5.77
N LEU A 442 25.38 6.32 -6.01
CA LEU A 442 25.27 4.92 -5.58
C LEU A 442 26.34 4.04 -6.25
N ILE A 443 26.52 4.20 -7.56
CA ILE A 443 27.55 3.45 -8.31
C ILE A 443 28.96 3.74 -7.80
N ASP A 444 29.25 5.01 -7.48
CA ASP A 444 30.54 5.48 -6.98
C ASP A 444 30.83 5.01 -5.55
N HIS A 445 29.79 4.91 -4.71
CA HIS A 445 29.89 4.35 -3.36
C HIS A 445 30.06 2.81 -3.35
N GLY A 446 29.99 2.14 -4.50
CA GLY A 446 30.31 0.71 -4.64
C GLY A 446 29.13 -0.20 -4.95
N PHE A 447 27.93 0.34 -5.21
CA PHE A 447 26.83 -0.49 -5.69
C PHE A 447 27.09 -0.99 -7.12
N ASP A 448 26.94 -2.29 -7.34
CA ASP A 448 27.19 -2.93 -8.64
C ASP A 448 25.98 -2.83 -9.58
N HIS A 449 24.77 -2.74 -9.00
CA HIS A 449 23.52 -2.60 -9.74
C HIS A 449 22.53 -1.69 -9.02
N VAL A 450 21.72 -0.94 -9.77
CA VAL A 450 20.64 -0.11 -9.23
C VAL A 450 19.31 -0.52 -9.86
N ALA A 451 18.32 -0.86 -9.05
CA ALA A 451 16.98 -1.22 -9.50
C ALA A 451 15.95 -0.18 -9.03
N LEU A 452 15.26 0.44 -9.97
CA LEU A 452 14.19 1.39 -9.71
C LEU A 452 12.86 0.63 -9.52
N CYS A 453 12.35 0.67 -8.29
CA CYS A 453 11.10 0.04 -7.84
C CYS A 453 10.15 1.07 -7.22
N THR A 454 10.18 2.31 -7.73
CA THR A 454 9.52 3.51 -7.16
C THR A 454 7.99 3.52 -7.27
N GLY A 455 7.41 2.53 -7.94
CA GLY A 455 5.97 2.28 -7.97
C GLY A 455 5.16 3.31 -8.77
N ALA A 456 3.88 3.42 -8.41
CA ALA A 456 2.97 4.44 -8.94
C ALA A 456 3.41 5.85 -8.49
N GLY A 457 3.41 6.78 -9.45
CA GLY A 457 3.79 8.18 -9.27
C GLY A 457 2.59 9.10 -9.24
N LYS A 458 2.74 10.29 -9.85
CA LYS A 458 1.76 11.37 -9.76
C LYS A 458 0.39 10.93 -10.29
N PRO A 459 -0.71 11.34 -9.62
CA PRO A 459 -2.03 11.04 -10.13
C PRO A 459 -2.31 11.80 -11.42
N LYS A 460 -3.19 11.25 -12.25
CA LYS A 460 -3.71 11.93 -13.44
C LYS A 460 -4.65 13.03 -12.99
N THR A 461 -4.49 14.23 -13.54
CA THR A 461 -5.29 15.41 -13.22
C THR A 461 -6.11 15.84 -14.43
N LEU A 462 -7.17 16.61 -14.18
CA LEU A 462 -7.86 17.37 -15.22
C LEU A 462 -7.02 18.60 -15.60
N SER A 463 -7.25 19.16 -16.79
CA SER A 463 -6.51 20.31 -17.34
C SER A 463 -6.84 21.65 -16.68
N THR A 464 -7.77 21.67 -15.73
CA THR A 464 -8.21 22.88 -15.00
C THR A 464 -7.19 23.31 -13.95
N THR A 465 -6.89 24.61 -13.90
CA THR A 465 -5.84 25.19 -13.04
C THR A 465 -6.30 25.55 -11.62
N THR A 466 -7.60 25.70 -11.35
CA THR A 466 -8.12 26.14 -10.04
C THR A 466 -8.99 25.08 -9.36
N TRP A 467 -8.58 24.67 -8.15
CA TRP A 467 -9.22 23.60 -7.38
C TRP A 467 -9.77 24.18 -6.07
N PRO A 468 -11.09 24.31 -5.91
CA PRO A 468 -11.65 24.83 -4.68
C PRO A 468 -11.50 23.83 -3.52
N LYS A 469 -11.51 24.33 -2.28
CA LYS A 469 -11.69 23.54 -1.05
C LYS A 469 -12.87 22.59 -1.23
N GLY A 470 -12.59 21.30 -1.09
CA GLY A 470 -13.57 20.24 -1.32
C GLY A 470 -13.25 19.36 -2.53
N VAL A 471 -12.45 19.82 -3.50
CA VAL A 471 -11.96 19.01 -4.63
C VAL A 471 -10.59 18.43 -4.33
N ARG A 472 -10.49 17.11 -4.22
CA ARG A 472 -9.29 16.39 -3.76
C ARG A 472 -8.92 15.24 -4.69
N MET A 473 -7.67 14.79 -4.66
CA MET A 473 -7.29 13.53 -5.30
C MET A 473 -7.61 12.34 -4.40
N GLY A 474 -8.16 11.27 -4.97
CA GLY A 474 -8.43 10.03 -4.22
C GLY A 474 -7.16 9.39 -3.67
N VAL A 475 -6.06 9.40 -4.44
CA VAL A 475 -4.77 8.83 -3.98
C VAL A 475 -4.22 9.58 -2.76
N ASP A 476 -4.27 10.92 -2.76
CA ASP A 476 -3.75 11.73 -1.65
C ASP A 476 -4.62 11.56 -0.40
N PHE A 477 -5.93 11.39 -0.59
CA PHE A 477 -6.86 11.07 0.49
C PHE A 477 -6.53 9.73 1.13
N LEU A 478 -6.41 8.65 0.34
CA LEU A 478 -6.10 7.31 0.85
C LEU A 478 -4.76 7.27 1.58
N MET A 479 -3.72 7.88 1.00
CA MET A 479 -2.41 7.94 1.65
C MET A 479 -2.45 8.74 2.94
N GLY A 480 -3.12 9.91 2.95
CA GLY A 480 -3.23 10.75 4.14
C GLY A 480 -4.09 10.14 5.25
N LEU A 481 -5.11 9.37 4.89
CA LEU A 481 -5.97 8.63 5.81
C LEU A 481 -5.16 7.56 6.56
N HIS A 482 -4.34 6.81 5.83
CA HIS A 482 -3.56 5.71 6.41
C HIS A 482 -2.35 6.21 7.22
N GLN A 483 -1.65 7.24 6.76
CA GLN A 483 -0.36 7.66 7.36
C GLN A 483 -0.48 8.47 8.66
N ARG A 484 -1.69 8.80 9.12
CA ARG A 484 -1.90 9.69 10.27
C ARG A 484 -2.94 9.11 11.23
N PRO A 485 -2.83 9.41 12.54
CA PRO A 485 -3.86 9.03 13.48
C PRO A 485 -5.20 9.67 13.10
N LEU A 486 -6.20 8.84 12.83
CA LEU A 486 -7.58 9.31 12.82
C LEU A 486 -7.99 9.59 14.27
N PRO A 487 -8.72 10.69 14.54
CA PRO A 487 -9.43 11.53 13.57
C PRO A 487 -8.73 12.85 13.18
N GLU A 488 -7.47 13.11 13.56
CA GLU A 488 -6.81 14.43 13.41
C GLU A 488 -6.80 14.92 11.94
N THR A 489 -6.57 14.02 10.98
CA THR A 489 -6.58 14.33 9.54
C THR A 489 -7.95 14.81 9.06
N LEU A 490 -9.03 14.22 9.58
CA LEU A 490 -10.40 14.51 9.14
C LEU A 490 -10.93 15.83 9.72
N ILE A 491 -10.49 16.22 10.92
CA ILE A 491 -10.84 17.54 11.50
C ILE A 491 -10.25 18.67 10.65
N LYS A 492 -9.00 18.51 10.17
CA LYS A 492 -8.33 19.54 9.35
C LYS A 492 -8.99 19.71 7.99
N ASN A 493 -9.46 18.62 7.40
CA ASN A 493 -10.06 18.62 6.07
C ASN A 493 -11.40 17.85 6.09
N PRO A 494 -12.47 18.43 6.67
CA PRO A 494 -13.72 17.72 6.88
C PRO A 494 -14.35 17.29 5.55
N LEU A 495 -15.11 16.19 5.61
CA LEU A 495 -15.91 15.63 4.53
C LEU A 495 -17.37 16.06 4.71
N THR A 496 -18.10 16.25 3.61
CA THR A 496 -19.54 16.55 3.61
C THR A 496 -20.27 15.54 2.75
N LEU A 497 -21.46 15.11 3.17
CA LEU A 497 -22.37 14.34 2.32
C LEU A 497 -23.42 15.26 1.68
N PRO A 498 -23.87 14.99 0.43
CA PRO A 498 -23.39 13.93 -0.46
C PRO A 498 -21.95 14.16 -0.93
N ALA A 499 -21.19 13.08 -1.08
CA ALA A 499 -19.84 13.11 -1.63
C ALA A 499 -19.76 12.35 -2.95
N TYR A 500 -18.94 12.85 -3.88
CA TYR A 500 -18.77 12.23 -5.20
C TYR A 500 -17.33 11.81 -5.45
N VAL A 501 -17.15 10.67 -6.13
CA VAL A 501 -15.83 10.19 -6.59
C VAL A 501 -15.86 10.02 -8.11
N TYR A 502 -15.09 10.80 -8.84
CA TYR A 502 -15.01 10.72 -10.30
C TYR A 502 -13.90 9.76 -10.75
N GLY A 503 -14.29 8.64 -11.36
CA GLY A 503 -13.40 7.54 -11.77
C GLY A 503 -14.06 6.18 -11.55
N ALA A 504 -13.44 5.09 -12.04
CA ALA A 504 -13.96 3.73 -11.83
C ALA A 504 -12.84 2.66 -11.79
N GLY A 505 -11.63 3.05 -11.39
CA GLY A 505 -10.57 2.09 -11.03
C GLY A 505 -10.68 1.65 -9.56
N LEU A 506 -9.81 0.75 -9.12
CA LEU A 506 -9.79 0.32 -7.71
C LEU A 506 -9.60 1.50 -6.74
N THR A 507 -8.75 2.47 -7.07
CA THR A 507 -8.60 3.71 -6.29
C THR A 507 -9.92 4.46 -6.08
N ALA A 508 -10.83 4.46 -7.07
CA ALA A 508 -12.13 5.12 -6.94
C ALA A 508 -13.04 4.37 -5.97
N ILE A 509 -13.06 3.03 -6.07
CA ILE A 509 -13.82 2.15 -5.19
C ILE A 509 -13.31 2.23 -3.74
N ASP A 510 -12.00 2.15 -3.56
CA ASP A 510 -11.32 2.31 -2.28
C ASP A 510 -11.61 3.71 -1.68
N THR A 511 -11.49 4.78 -2.47
CA THR A 511 -11.82 6.14 -2.01
C THR A 511 -13.28 6.24 -1.54
N ALA A 512 -14.23 5.70 -2.33
CA ALA A 512 -15.64 5.81 -2.01
C ALA A 512 -16.01 5.09 -0.70
N THR A 513 -15.52 3.86 -0.52
CA THR A 513 -15.76 3.06 0.69
C THR A 513 -15.13 3.70 1.93
N GLU A 514 -13.90 4.22 1.83
CA GLU A 514 -13.22 4.93 2.92
C GLU A 514 -13.90 6.25 3.29
N VAL A 515 -14.39 7.03 2.32
CA VAL A 515 -15.12 8.28 2.58
C VAL A 515 -16.41 8.00 3.37
N LEU A 516 -17.17 6.97 2.98
CA LEU A 516 -18.40 6.60 3.67
C LEU A 516 -18.12 6.14 5.11
N ALA A 517 -17.06 5.35 5.31
CA ALA A 517 -16.64 4.87 6.63
C ALA A 517 -16.07 5.99 7.53
N ALA A 518 -15.36 6.95 6.95
CA ALA A 518 -14.76 8.07 7.67
C ALA A 518 -15.79 9.08 8.19
N TYR A 519 -16.94 9.21 7.52
CA TYR A 519 -17.91 10.26 7.83
C TYR A 519 -18.44 10.22 9.27
N PRO A 520 -18.92 9.09 9.83
CA PRO A 520 -19.33 9.03 11.24
C PRO A 520 -18.18 9.31 12.22
N VAL A 521 -16.97 8.82 11.91
CA VAL A 521 -15.78 8.98 12.76
C VAL A 521 -15.39 10.45 12.88
N GLN A 522 -15.39 11.19 11.77
CA GLN A 522 -15.11 12.63 11.82
C GLN A 522 -16.21 13.42 12.55
N VAL A 523 -17.48 13.04 12.40
CA VAL A 523 -18.60 13.79 13.01
C VAL A 523 -18.50 13.69 14.52
N ALA A 524 -18.19 12.50 15.03
CA ALA A 524 -17.91 12.30 16.45
C ALA A 524 -16.71 13.13 16.91
N ALA A 525 -15.62 13.12 16.14
CA ALA A 525 -14.39 13.83 16.47
C ALA A 525 -14.53 15.36 16.47
N ILE A 526 -15.17 15.93 15.45
CA ILE A 526 -15.43 17.37 15.32
C ILE A 526 -16.36 17.83 16.44
N THR A 527 -17.43 17.08 16.73
CA THR A 527 -18.38 17.43 17.80
C THR A 527 -17.71 17.38 19.18
N LYS A 528 -16.80 16.43 19.40
CA LYS A 528 -15.98 16.36 20.62
C LYS A 528 -15.03 17.57 20.70
N ALA A 529 -14.30 17.85 19.63
CA ALA A 529 -13.38 18.98 19.55
C ALA A 529 -14.09 20.33 19.77
N LEU A 530 -15.29 20.52 19.22
CA LEU A 530 -16.08 21.74 19.44
C LEU A 530 -16.42 21.98 20.91
N LYS A 531 -16.55 20.92 21.73
CA LYS A 531 -16.81 21.03 23.17
C LYS A 531 -15.54 21.23 23.99
N GLU A 532 -14.47 20.51 23.65
CA GLU A 532 -13.26 20.44 24.46
C GLU A 532 -12.20 21.47 24.06
N ASN A 533 -12.14 21.83 22.77
CA ASN A 533 -11.15 22.73 22.20
C ASN A 533 -11.70 23.42 20.92
N PRO A 534 -12.57 24.44 21.06
CA PRO A 534 -13.23 25.11 19.94
C PRO A 534 -12.26 25.69 18.90
N ASP A 535 -11.07 26.10 19.33
CA ASP A 535 -10.04 26.66 18.45
C ASP A 535 -9.59 25.65 17.38
N HIS A 536 -9.68 24.34 17.64
CA HIS A 536 -9.32 23.29 16.68
C HIS A 536 -10.30 23.13 15.51
N VAL A 537 -11.49 23.74 15.58
CA VAL A 537 -12.54 23.62 14.56
C VAL A 537 -12.99 24.97 14.00
N GLN A 538 -12.34 26.07 14.39
CA GLN A 538 -12.70 27.43 13.97
C GLN A 538 -12.59 27.65 12.45
N HIS A 539 -11.73 26.89 11.78
CA HIS A 539 -11.54 26.91 10.32
C HIS A 539 -12.71 26.27 9.57
N ILE A 540 -13.58 25.51 10.26
CA ILE A 540 -14.74 24.87 9.68
C ILE A 540 -15.90 25.87 9.66
N PRO A 541 -16.56 26.10 8.50
CA PRO A 541 -17.70 27.02 8.40
C PRO A 541 -18.83 26.68 9.39
N GLN A 542 -19.44 27.71 9.97
CA GLN A 542 -20.49 27.57 11.00
C GLN A 542 -21.70 26.76 10.52
N ASP A 543 -22.10 26.91 9.26
CA ASP A 543 -23.17 26.13 8.65
C ASP A 543 -22.83 24.64 8.55
N GLN A 544 -21.56 24.30 8.28
CA GLN A 544 -21.08 22.90 8.31
C GLN A 544 -21.03 22.34 9.73
N LEU A 545 -20.54 23.12 10.70
CA LEU A 545 -20.52 22.71 12.11
C LEU A 545 -21.94 22.40 12.63
N ALA A 546 -22.93 23.21 12.25
CA ALA A 546 -24.33 22.97 12.59
C ALA A 546 -24.84 21.62 12.03
N ILE A 547 -24.50 21.32 10.77
CA ILE A 547 -24.82 20.02 10.13
C ILE A 547 -24.15 18.87 10.86
N PHE A 548 -22.84 18.98 11.18
CA PHE A 548 -22.13 17.92 11.92
C PHE A 548 -22.73 17.69 13.31
N CYS A 549 -23.10 18.75 14.02
CA CYS A 549 -23.76 18.63 15.33
C CYS A 549 -25.15 17.99 15.23
N LEU A 550 -25.89 18.23 14.14
CA LEU A 550 -27.16 17.55 13.88
C LEU A 550 -26.92 16.06 13.59
N HIS A 551 -25.98 15.75 12.71
CA HIS A 551 -25.66 14.37 12.34
C HIS A 551 -25.12 13.56 13.53
N ALA A 552 -24.34 14.18 14.42
CA ALA A 552 -23.88 13.55 15.66
C ALA A 552 -25.06 13.13 16.56
N ARG A 553 -26.09 13.98 16.66
CA ARG A 553 -27.31 13.67 17.44
C ARG A 553 -28.09 12.52 16.82
N GLU A 554 -28.26 12.50 15.51
CA GLU A 554 -28.97 11.41 14.83
C GLU A 554 -28.18 10.08 14.85
N LEU A 555 -26.86 10.13 14.67
CA LEU A 555 -25.99 8.94 14.80
C LEU A 555 -26.00 8.37 16.21
N ALA A 556 -26.14 9.20 17.23
CA ALA A 556 -26.25 8.75 18.62
C ALA A 556 -27.58 8.03 18.91
N LYS A 557 -28.66 8.37 18.17
CA LYS A 557 -29.96 7.67 18.25
C LYS A 557 -29.95 6.33 17.51
N ALA A 558 -29.11 6.19 16.49
CA ALA A 558 -29.00 4.97 15.70
C ALA A 558 -28.21 3.88 16.46
N SER A 559 -28.93 2.86 16.92
CA SER A 559 -28.39 1.75 17.72
C SER A 559 -27.73 0.66 16.86
N THR A 560 -28.16 0.50 15.61
CA THR A 560 -27.66 -0.53 14.69
C THR A 560 -26.85 0.05 13.53
N ALA A 561 -25.97 -0.76 12.94
CA ALA A 561 -25.23 -0.38 11.74
C ALA A 561 -26.16 -0.06 10.55
N THR A 562 -27.29 -0.77 10.45
CA THR A 562 -28.29 -0.55 9.40
C THR A 562 -28.98 0.80 9.55
N GLU A 563 -29.34 1.21 10.77
CA GLU A 563 -29.91 2.55 11.03
C GLU A 563 -28.92 3.64 10.67
N LYS A 564 -27.65 3.50 11.08
CA LYS A 564 -26.58 4.45 10.72
C LYS A 564 -26.44 4.60 9.20
N LYS A 565 -26.51 3.50 8.46
CA LYS A 565 -26.48 3.53 6.99
C LYS A 565 -27.69 4.22 6.37
N LYS A 566 -28.90 3.99 6.89
CA LYS A 566 -30.10 4.70 6.45
C LYS A 566 -29.92 6.21 6.59
N LEU A 567 -29.32 6.66 7.70
CA LEU A 567 -28.96 8.07 7.89
C LEU A 567 -27.93 8.55 6.86
N LEU A 568 -26.83 7.82 6.67
CA LEU A 568 -25.80 8.20 5.69
C LEU A 568 -26.37 8.31 4.27
N LYS A 569 -27.25 7.38 3.88
CA LYS A 569 -27.97 7.43 2.60
C LYS A 569 -28.95 8.60 2.52
N ALA A 570 -29.68 8.88 3.60
CA ALA A 570 -30.59 10.03 3.68
C ALA A 570 -29.85 11.38 3.57
N TRP A 571 -28.59 11.43 3.99
CA TRP A 571 -27.70 12.58 3.81
C TRP A 571 -27.00 12.60 2.44
N GLY A 572 -27.41 11.72 1.52
CA GLY A 572 -26.94 11.67 0.14
C GLY A 572 -25.83 10.66 -0.14
N GLY A 573 -25.21 10.08 0.90
CA GLY A 573 -24.23 9.00 0.76
C GLY A 573 -23.02 9.35 -0.09
N VAL A 574 -22.40 8.32 -0.68
CA VAL A 574 -21.23 8.45 -1.55
C VAL A 574 -21.53 7.81 -2.91
N THR A 575 -21.33 8.59 -3.98
CA THR A 575 -21.59 8.15 -5.35
C THR A 575 -20.33 8.19 -6.20
N VAL A 576 -20.00 7.07 -6.85
CA VAL A 576 -18.95 6.97 -7.86
C VAL A 576 -19.52 7.34 -9.22
N LEU A 577 -18.90 8.30 -9.90
CA LEU A 577 -19.29 8.77 -11.22
C LEU A 577 -18.32 8.25 -12.29
N TYR A 578 -18.84 7.60 -13.33
CA TYR A 578 -18.04 7.07 -14.44
C TYR A 578 -18.57 7.49 -15.81
N HIS A 579 -17.68 7.89 -16.70
CA HIS A 579 -18.02 8.47 -18.01
C HIS A 579 -18.30 7.45 -19.12
N ARG A 580 -18.31 6.14 -18.82
CA ARG A 580 -18.71 5.06 -19.75
C ARG A 580 -19.60 4.08 -18.99
N ASP A 581 -19.99 2.97 -19.61
CA ASP A 581 -20.71 1.90 -18.92
C ASP A 581 -19.84 1.19 -17.87
N LEU A 582 -20.42 0.86 -16.71
CA LEU A 582 -19.70 0.19 -15.63
C LEU A 582 -18.96 -1.09 -16.06
N PRO A 583 -19.49 -1.97 -16.94
CA PRO A 583 -18.76 -3.15 -17.42
C PRO A 583 -17.43 -2.83 -18.14
N GLN A 584 -17.25 -1.62 -18.67
CA GLN A 584 -15.99 -1.18 -19.29
C GLN A 584 -14.96 -0.68 -18.26
N ALA A 585 -15.41 -0.40 -17.03
CA ALA A 585 -14.56 0.14 -15.98
C ALA A 585 -13.38 -0.79 -15.65
N PRO A 586 -12.19 -0.24 -15.35
CA PRO A 586 -11.06 -1.05 -14.91
C PRO A 586 -11.37 -1.88 -13.67
N SER A 587 -12.05 -1.32 -12.66
CA SER A 587 -12.44 -2.08 -11.46
C SER A 587 -13.35 -3.26 -11.78
N TYR A 588 -14.30 -3.11 -12.70
CA TYR A 588 -15.19 -4.20 -13.12
C TYR A 588 -14.43 -5.32 -13.85
N ARG A 589 -13.64 -4.95 -14.86
CA ARG A 589 -12.87 -5.92 -15.67
C ARG A 589 -11.75 -6.58 -14.87
N GLN A 590 -11.10 -5.83 -13.99
CA GLN A 590 -9.94 -6.31 -13.24
C GLN A 590 -10.30 -6.92 -11.88
N SER A 591 -11.44 -6.54 -11.30
CA SER A 591 -11.80 -6.93 -9.94
C SER A 591 -13.30 -6.76 -9.67
N ARG A 592 -14.15 -7.44 -10.45
CA ARG A 592 -15.61 -7.45 -10.24
C ARG A 592 -16.03 -7.67 -8.77
N PRO A 593 -15.38 -8.56 -7.98
CA PRO A 593 -15.71 -8.73 -6.56
C PRO A 593 -15.57 -7.44 -5.75
N GLU A 594 -14.60 -6.57 -6.05
CA GLU A 594 -14.41 -5.31 -5.32
C GLU A 594 -15.55 -4.33 -5.58
N VAL A 595 -16.08 -4.30 -6.80
CA VAL A 595 -17.26 -3.52 -7.14
C VAL A 595 -18.48 -4.05 -6.38
N ALA A 596 -18.70 -5.36 -6.36
CA ALA A 596 -19.81 -5.98 -5.63
C ALA A 596 -19.76 -5.64 -4.12
N ASN A 597 -18.58 -5.68 -3.52
CA ASN A 597 -18.40 -5.36 -2.10
C ASN A 597 -18.65 -3.89 -1.78
N ALA A 598 -18.27 -2.97 -2.66
CA ALA A 598 -18.58 -1.56 -2.48
C ALA A 598 -20.08 -1.28 -2.57
N LEU A 599 -20.77 -1.91 -3.52
CA LEU A 599 -22.24 -1.84 -3.62
C LEU A 599 -22.89 -2.39 -2.33
N ALA A 600 -22.39 -3.52 -1.82
CA ALA A 600 -22.83 -4.09 -0.55
C ALA A 600 -22.52 -3.19 0.67
N GLU A 601 -21.48 -2.35 0.64
CA GLU A 601 -21.25 -1.35 1.70
C GLU A 601 -22.22 -0.17 1.64
N GLY A 602 -22.96 -0.01 0.53
CA GLY A 602 -23.92 1.06 0.30
C GLY A 602 -23.40 2.19 -0.60
N ILE A 603 -22.30 1.96 -1.31
CA ILE A 603 -21.82 2.87 -2.35
C ILE A 603 -22.74 2.78 -3.57
N GLU A 604 -23.10 3.92 -4.12
CA GLU A 604 -23.78 4.00 -5.41
C GLU A 604 -22.77 4.25 -6.53
N ILE A 605 -22.98 3.64 -7.69
CA ILE A 605 -22.22 3.93 -8.90
C ILE A 605 -23.18 4.40 -9.98
N GLN A 606 -22.88 5.56 -10.57
CA GLN A 606 -23.59 6.08 -11.74
C GLN A 606 -22.64 6.09 -12.94
N ASP A 607 -23.01 5.33 -13.96
CA ASP A 607 -22.27 5.22 -15.21
C ASP A 607 -22.81 6.20 -16.27
N GLN A 608 -22.06 6.38 -17.36
CA GLN A 608 -22.37 7.40 -18.39
C GLN A 608 -22.52 8.84 -17.85
N LYS A 609 -21.84 9.19 -16.76
CA LYS A 609 -21.76 10.54 -16.19
C LYS A 609 -20.38 11.15 -16.42
N THR A 610 -20.31 12.23 -17.19
CA THR A 610 -19.05 12.95 -17.45
C THR A 610 -18.97 14.22 -16.62
N LEU A 611 -17.96 14.36 -15.78
CA LEU A 611 -17.70 15.59 -15.05
C LEU A 611 -17.29 16.70 -16.04
N ILE A 612 -18.01 17.82 -16.03
CA ILE A 612 -17.77 18.96 -16.93
C ILE A 612 -17.09 20.11 -16.20
N SER A 613 -17.64 20.51 -15.06
CA SER A 613 -17.15 21.64 -14.28
C SER A 613 -17.57 21.56 -12.82
N TRP A 614 -17.06 22.47 -12.01
CA TRP A 614 -17.49 22.70 -10.63
C TRP A 614 -17.71 24.18 -10.39
N HIS A 615 -18.61 24.51 -9.47
CA HIS A 615 -18.88 25.85 -9.02
C HIS A 615 -18.47 26.01 -7.56
N SER A 616 -17.79 27.12 -7.24
CA SER A 616 -17.39 27.48 -5.88
C SER A 616 -17.98 28.82 -5.47
N ALA A 617 -18.27 28.96 -4.18
CA ALA A 617 -18.51 30.26 -3.54
C ALA A 617 -17.24 30.64 -2.78
N GLY A 618 -16.57 31.71 -3.21
CA GLY A 618 -15.20 31.97 -2.80
C GLY A 618 -14.27 30.81 -3.20
N ASP A 619 -13.53 30.28 -2.24
CA ASP A 619 -12.62 29.17 -2.44
C ASP A 619 -13.26 27.79 -2.19
N THR A 620 -14.55 27.71 -1.86
CA THR A 620 -15.20 26.48 -1.38
C THR A 620 -16.20 25.92 -2.38
N LEU A 621 -16.09 24.63 -2.69
CA LEU A 621 -16.97 23.89 -3.61
C LEU A 621 -18.43 23.93 -3.13
N GLN A 622 -19.37 24.16 -4.05
CA GLN A 622 -20.81 24.14 -3.76
C GLN A 622 -21.59 23.11 -4.59
N ASN A 623 -21.23 22.94 -5.86
CA ASN A 623 -21.83 21.95 -6.74
C ASN A 623 -20.89 21.56 -7.89
N ILE A 624 -21.23 20.46 -8.54
CA ILE A 624 -20.56 19.95 -9.73
C ILE A 624 -21.57 19.81 -10.87
N THR A 625 -21.12 20.06 -12.10
CA THR A 625 -21.92 19.87 -13.31
C THR A 625 -21.46 18.60 -14.02
N VAL A 626 -22.41 17.70 -14.28
CA VAL A 626 -22.15 16.46 -15.01
C VAL A 626 -23.02 16.38 -16.26
N LEU A 627 -22.45 15.90 -17.36
CA LEU A 627 -23.20 15.52 -18.55
C LEU A 627 -23.68 14.08 -18.38
N ASN A 628 -24.99 13.89 -18.41
CA ASN A 628 -25.60 12.57 -18.54
C ASN A 628 -25.58 12.18 -20.02
N GLN A 629 -24.72 11.24 -20.40
CA GLN A 629 -24.58 10.84 -21.80
C GLN A 629 -25.81 10.09 -22.32
N ARG A 630 -26.64 9.53 -21.43
CA ARG A 630 -27.88 8.84 -21.82
C ARG A 630 -28.98 9.81 -22.25
N SER A 631 -29.14 10.91 -21.52
CA SER A 631 -30.16 11.94 -21.82
C SER A 631 -29.63 13.10 -22.66
N GLY A 632 -28.31 13.27 -22.74
CA GLY A 632 -27.66 14.44 -23.34
C GLY A 632 -27.79 15.72 -22.51
N GLN A 633 -28.38 15.65 -21.31
CA GLN A 633 -28.62 16.81 -20.46
C GLN A 633 -27.49 17.01 -19.43
N GLN A 634 -27.21 18.27 -19.12
CA GLN A 634 -26.36 18.62 -17.99
C GLN A 634 -27.18 18.63 -16.71
N GLU A 635 -26.62 18.03 -15.66
CA GLU A 635 -27.20 17.95 -14.33
C GLU A 635 -26.27 18.65 -13.35
N GLN A 636 -26.84 19.47 -12.45
CA GLN A 636 -26.10 20.04 -11.33
C GLN A 636 -26.31 19.17 -10.10
N LEU A 637 -25.20 18.69 -9.51
CA LEU A 637 -25.18 17.89 -8.30
C LEU A 637 -24.60 18.73 -7.16
N ASN A 638 -25.40 18.98 -6.13
CA ASN A 638 -24.96 19.72 -4.94
C ASN A 638 -23.98 18.89 -4.14
N THR A 639 -22.80 19.44 -3.84
CA THR A 639 -21.78 18.80 -3.00
C THR A 639 -20.71 19.79 -2.58
N ARG A 640 -20.13 19.59 -1.39
CA ARG A 640 -18.90 20.27 -0.98
C ARG A 640 -17.69 19.33 -0.91
N THR A 641 -17.83 18.09 -1.38
CA THR A 641 -16.78 17.06 -1.38
C THR A 641 -16.77 16.27 -2.69
N LEU A 642 -15.72 16.47 -3.50
CA LEU A 642 -15.45 15.75 -4.74
C LEU A 642 -14.04 15.15 -4.70
N PHE A 643 -13.93 13.85 -5.00
CA PHE A 643 -12.64 13.18 -5.21
C PHE A 643 -12.41 12.84 -6.68
N LEU A 644 -11.20 13.11 -7.17
CA LEU A 644 -10.75 12.71 -8.50
C LEU A 644 -9.87 11.45 -8.40
N ALA A 645 -10.32 10.36 -9.00
CA ALA A 645 -9.67 9.04 -8.98
C ALA A 645 -9.38 8.55 -10.41
N LEU A 646 -8.63 9.36 -11.15
CA LEU A 646 -8.35 9.16 -12.58
C LEU A 646 -7.21 8.16 -12.89
N GLY A 647 -6.64 7.56 -11.84
CA GLY A 647 -5.46 6.69 -11.92
C GLY A 647 -4.14 7.48 -11.79
N THR A 648 -3.03 6.77 -11.88
CA THR A 648 -1.67 7.31 -11.69
C THR A 648 -0.82 7.14 -12.95
N LYS A 649 0.32 7.83 -12.99
CA LYS A 649 1.41 7.59 -13.94
C LYS A 649 2.54 6.85 -13.22
N PRO A 650 3.43 6.12 -13.91
CA PRO A 650 4.64 5.55 -13.29
C PRO A 650 5.49 6.61 -12.57
N ASN A 651 6.12 6.25 -11.45
CA ASN A 651 6.95 7.16 -10.65
C ASN A 651 8.37 7.30 -11.22
N THR A 652 8.54 8.12 -12.25
CA THR A 652 9.85 8.34 -12.87
C THR A 652 10.71 9.37 -12.11
N ASN A 653 10.39 9.77 -10.88
CA ASN A 653 11.09 10.88 -10.20
C ASN A 653 12.58 10.60 -10.02
N ALA A 654 12.97 9.36 -9.68
CA ALA A 654 14.38 8.98 -9.58
C ALA A 654 15.15 9.12 -10.92
N ILE A 655 14.43 9.12 -12.06
CA ILE A 655 14.98 9.35 -13.39
C ILE A 655 14.98 10.83 -13.74
N THR A 656 13.87 11.53 -13.47
CA THR A 656 13.69 12.92 -13.91
C THR A 656 14.41 13.93 -13.04
N ASP A 657 14.57 13.63 -11.75
CA ASP A 657 15.20 14.52 -10.78
C ASP A 657 16.73 14.36 -10.82
N ASP A 658 17.22 13.19 -11.26
CA ASP A 658 18.64 12.95 -11.51
C ASP A 658 19.05 13.55 -12.87
N ILE A 659 19.76 14.67 -12.83
CA ILE A 659 20.14 15.43 -14.04
C ILE A 659 21.01 14.58 -14.97
N ASN A 660 21.95 13.80 -14.43
CA ASN A 660 22.88 13.00 -15.23
C ASN A 660 22.16 11.83 -15.88
N LEU A 661 21.35 11.10 -15.12
CA LEU A 661 20.56 10.01 -15.66
C LEU A 661 19.53 10.52 -16.69
N SER A 662 18.84 11.61 -16.39
CA SER A 662 17.89 12.28 -17.30
C SER A 662 18.58 12.69 -18.61
N ALA A 663 19.81 13.22 -18.54
CA ALA A 663 20.59 13.57 -19.71
C ALA A 663 21.06 12.35 -20.52
N LYS A 664 21.32 11.21 -19.87
CA LYS A 664 21.63 9.93 -20.54
C LYS A 664 20.38 9.31 -21.19
N ILE A 665 19.24 9.37 -20.51
CA ILE A 665 17.95 8.84 -20.97
C ILE A 665 17.20 9.95 -21.71
N LYS A 666 17.66 10.29 -22.93
CA LYS A 666 17.04 11.34 -23.76
C LYS A 666 15.70 10.93 -24.39
N SER A 667 15.40 9.63 -24.45
CA SER A 667 14.20 9.10 -25.10
C SER A 667 13.01 9.03 -24.14
N ARG A 668 11.88 9.61 -24.54
CA ARG A 668 10.56 9.35 -23.94
C ARG A 668 9.60 8.84 -25.02
N PRO A 669 9.03 7.62 -24.90
CA PRO A 669 9.10 6.68 -23.77
C PRO A 669 10.50 6.06 -23.52
N LEU A 670 10.69 5.45 -22.34
CA LEU A 670 11.93 4.75 -22.00
C LEU A 670 12.25 3.67 -23.04
N GLN A 671 13.52 3.55 -23.42
CA GLN A 671 14.03 2.42 -24.18
C GLN A 671 14.31 1.26 -23.23
N TRP A 672 13.90 0.06 -23.62
CA TRP A 672 14.05 -1.15 -22.83
C TRP A 672 15.07 -2.07 -23.48
N MET A 673 15.99 -2.59 -22.68
CA MET A 673 17.08 -3.46 -23.13
C MET A 673 17.10 -4.77 -22.33
N ASP A 674 17.62 -5.81 -22.95
CA ASP A 674 18.02 -7.04 -22.27
C ASP A 674 19.45 -6.93 -21.68
N ALA A 675 19.93 -8.00 -21.04
CA ALA A 675 21.28 -8.07 -20.48
C ALA A 675 22.39 -8.01 -21.54
N ASP A 676 22.08 -8.28 -22.81
CA ASP A 676 22.99 -8.20 -23.95
C ASP A 676 22.93 -6.80 -24.62
N GLN A 677 22.30 -5.82 -23.95
CA GLN A 677 22.11 -4.43 -24.39
C GLN A 677 21.30 -4.28 -25.68
N LYS A 678 20.54 -5.30 -26.08
CA LYS A 678 19.68 -5.22 -27.26
C LYS A 678 18.37 -4.54 -26.87
N ILE A 679 18.01 -3.52 -27.64
CA ILE A 679 16.73 -2.83 -27.47
C ILE A 679 15.60 -3.78 -27.88
N GLN A 680 14.61 -3.93 -27.00
CA GLN A 680 13.42 -4.74 -27.23
C GLN A 680 12.16 -4.01 -26.76
N THR A 681 11.02 -4.38 -27.33
CA THR A 681 9.72 -3.85 -26.89
C THR A 681 9.13 -4.79 -25.84
N PRO A 682 8.75 -4.30 -24.64
CA PRO A 682 8.04 -5.11 -23.65
C PRO A 682 6.78 -5.77 -24.22
N THR A 683 6.55 -7.04 -23.89
CA THR A 683 5.35 -7.77 -24.34
C THR A 683 4.20 -7.59 -23.34
N LYS A 684 2.97 -7.96 -23.72
CA LYS A 684 1.81 -7.87 -22.82
C LYS A 684 1.76 -8.97 -21.77
N ASN A 685 2.28 -10.16 -22.07
CA ASN A 685 2.20 -11.30 -21.16
C ASN A 685 3.39 -11.28 -20.19
N PRO A 686 3.16 -11.19 -18.86
CA PRO A 686 4.22 -11.08 -17.87
C PRO A 686 5.19 -12.26 -17.81
N LYS A 687 4.88 -13.39 -18.46
CA LYS A 687 5.70 -14.61 -18.44
C LYS A 687 6.57 -14.77 -19.69
N ASP A 688 6.36 -13.97 -20.73
CA ASP A 688 7.26 -13.95 -21.88
C ASP A 688 8.61 -13.33 -21.46
N PRO A 689 9.72 -13.60 -22.16
CA PRO A 689 10.97 -12.88 -21.96
C PRO A 689 10.76 -11.35 -22.04
N GLN A 690 11.16 -10.62 -21.00
CA GLN A 690 11.02 -9.16 -20.92
C GLN A 690 12.38 -8.46 -20.85
N PRO A 691 12.53 -7.28 -21.50
CA PRO A 691 13.65 -6.38 -21.27
C PRO A 691 13.43 -5.53 -20.00
N PHE A 692 14.39 -5.49 -19.07
CA PHE A 692 14.26 -4.73 -17.81
C PHE A 692 15.20 -3.54 -17.69
N PHE A 693 16.25 -3.48 -18.50
CA PHE A 693 17.30 -2.48 -18.40
C PHE A 693 16.90 -1.20 -19.13
N ILE A 694 17.16 -0.05 -18.51
CA ILE A 694 16.81 1.27 -19.08
C ILE A 694 18.06 2.10 -19.39
N THR A 695 19.21 1.78 -18.78
CA THR A 695 20.49 2.41 -19.10
C THR A 695 21.66 1.53 -18.63
N PHE A 696 22.81 1.69 -19.28
CA PHE A 696 24.09 1.07 -18.91
C PHE A 696 25.13 2.17 -18.69
N PHE A 697 25.86 2.08 -17.58
CA PHE A 697 27.00 2.94 -17.24
C PHE A 697 28.32 2.33 -17.69
N SER A 698 28.37 1.01 -17.76
CA SER A 698 29.44 0.21 -18.34
C SER A 698 28.84 -1.13 -18.80
N PRO A 699 29.59 -2.00 -19.49
CA PRO A 699 29.08 -3.31 -19.91
C PRO A 699 28.52 -4.17 -18.78
N ALA A 700 28.92 -3.93 -17.52
CA ALA A 700 28.50 -4.71 -16.35
C ALA A 700 27.80 -3.87 -15.24
N LYS A 701 27.60 -2.56 -15.44
CA LYS A 701 26.88 -1.69 -14.50
C LYS A 701 25.69 -1.05 -15.18
N ALA A 702 24.50 -1.33 -14.67
CA ALA A 702 23.26 -0.93 -15.32
C ALA A 702 22.18 -0.51 -14.33
N VAL A 703 21.10 0.05 -14.88
CA VAL A 703 19.88 0.39 -14.13
C VAL A 703 18.70 -0.36 -14.73
N THR A 704 17.91 -0.99 -13.86
CA THR A 704 16.65 -1.65 -14.25
C THR A 704 15.45 -0.90 -13.71
N ALA A 705 14.29 -1.03 -14.38
CA ALA A 705 13.01 -0.50 -13.92
C ALA A 705 11.97 -1.62 -13.79
N LEU A 706 11.38 -1.76 -12.60
CA LEU A 706 10.51 -2.87 -12.23
C LEU A 706 9.14 -2.39 -11.72
N GLY A 707 8.21 -3.34 -11.53
CA GLY A 707 6.87 -3.08 -11.01
C GLY A 707 6.07 -2.13 -11.89
N ASP A 708 5.45 -1.11 -11.27
CA ASP A 708 4.63 -0.12 -11.98
C ASP A 708 5.41 0.75 -12.99
N LEU A 709 6.75 0.74 -12.95
CA LEU A 709 7.56 1.39 -13.99
C LEU A 709 7.56 0.61 -15.30
N HIS A 710 7.41 -0.71 -15.23
CA HIS A 710 7.44 -1.58 -16.40
C HIS A 710 6.02 -1.76 -16.96
N PRO A 711 5.77 -1.49 -18.26
CA PRO A 711 4.42 -1.45 -18.83
C PRO A 711 3.64 -2.77 -18.69
N THR A 712 4.34 -3.91 -18.71
CA THR A 712 3.78 -5.26 -18.54
C THR A 712 3.35 -5.55 -17.10
N TYR A 713 4.05 -4.99 -16.11
CA TYR A 713 3.93 -5.37 -14.70
C TYR A 713 3.20 -4.35 -13.82
N GLN A 714 2.64 -3.30 -14.42
CA GLN A 714 1.90 -2.27 -13.69
C GLN A 714 0.51 -2.74 -13.19
N GLY A 715 0.10 -2.19 -12.06
CA GLY A 715 -1.29 -2.16 -11.59
C GLY A 715 -1.74 -3.33 -10.71
N SER A 716 -0.87 -4.26 -10.33
CA SER A 716 -1.17 -5.24 -9.28
C SER A 716 0.07 -5.73 -8.52
N VAL A 717 -0.13 -6.13 -7.26
CA VAL A 717 0.94 -6.62 -6.38
C VAL A 717 1.62 -7.88 -6.95
N VAL A 718 0.83 -8.84 -7.44
CA VAL A 718 1.36 -10.08 -8.03
C VAL A 718 2.20 -9.83 -9.28
N LYS A 719 1.86 -8.82 -10.10
CA LYS A 719 2.67 -8.43 -11.26
C LYS A 719 3.97 -7.74 -10.83
N ALA A 720 3.91 -6.91 -9.79
CA ALA A 720 5.11 -6.28 -9.24
C ALA A 720 6.11 -7.35 -8.71
N LEU A 721 5.64 -8.36 -7.99
CA LEU A 721 6.46 -9.50 -7.57
C LEU A 721 6.98 -10.30 -8.77
N ALA A 722 6.15 -10.53 -9.80
CA ALA A 722 6.57 -11.22 -11.01
C ALA A 722 7.70 -10.48 -11.75
N SER A 723 7.66 -9.14 -11.80
CA SER A 723 8.75 -8.36 -12.39
C SER A 723 10.10 -8.62 -11.71
N ALA A 724 10.11 -8.79 -10.38
CA ALA A 724 11.31 -9.14 -9.64
C ALA A 724 11.80 -10.56 -9.95
N LYS A 725 10.88 -11.54 -9.92
CA LYS A 725 11.17 -12.95 -10.26
C LYS A 725 11.86 -13.09 -11.63
N TYR A 726 11.37 -12.35 -12.64
CA TYR A 726 11.89 -12.45 -14.00
C TYR A 726 13.10 -11.54 -14.28
N ALA A 727 13.27 -10.44 -13.53
CA ALA A 727 14.44 -9.57 -13.66
C ALA A 727 15.69 -10.14 -12.96
N ALA A 728 15.51 -10.81 -11.82
CA ALA A 728 16.63 -11.27 -10.99
C ALA A 728 17.64 -12.19 -11.74
N PRO A 729 17.23 -13.15 -12.60
CA PRO A 729 18.17 -13.94 -13.39
C PRO A 729 18.99 -13.10 -14.39
N GLN A 730 18.41 -12.04 -14.96
CA GLN A 730 19.12 -11.17 -15.91
C GLN A 730 20.13 -10.27 -15.20
N ILE A 731 19.77 -9.75 -14.01
CA ILE A 731 20.68 -8.99 -13.15
C ILE A 731 21.84 -9.88 -12.67
N ASP A 732 21.54 -11.11 -12.23
CA ASP A 732 22.55 -12.09 -11.82
C ASP A 732 23.53 -12.43 -12.95
N ARG A 733 23.04 -12.59 -14.19
CA ARG A 733 23.89 -12.80 -15.37
C ARG A 733 24.84 -11.62 -15.60
N LEU A 734 24.34 -10.38 -15.46
CA LEU A 734 25.15 -9.18 -15.62
C LEU A 734 26.24 -9.08 -14.54
N LEU A 735 25.86 -9.30 -13.27
CA LEU A 735 26.77 -9.18 -12.13
C LEU A 735 27.89 -10.21 -12.16
N LYS A 736 27.64 -11.43 -12.64
CA LYS A 736 28.66 -12.48 -12.82
C LYS A 736 29.74 -12.16 -13.85
N ILE A 737 29.46 -11.27 -14.80
CA ILE A 737 30.43 -10.82 -15.82
C ILE A 737 31.23 -9.60 -15.32
N SER A 738 30.75 -8.93 -14.27
CA SER A 738 31.42 -7.76 -13.70
C SER A 738 32.80 -8.13 -13.12
N THR A 739 33.81 -7.34 -13.47
CA THR A 739 35.16 -7.44 -12.91
C THR A 739 35.46 -6.18 -12.10
N GLY A 740 36.10 -6.32 -10.93
CA GLY A 740 36.51 -5.17 -10.11
C GLY A 740 35.43 -4.54 -9.22
N SER A 741 34.48 -5.33 -8.71
CA SER A 741 33.56 -4.86 -7.66
C SER A 741 34.34 -4.36 -6.44
N LYS A 742 33.94 -3.20 -5.91
CA LYS A 742 34.46 -2.66 -4.65
C LYS A 742 33.47 -3.03 -3.55
N PRO A 743 33.83 -3.94 -2.62
CA PRO A 743 32.93 -4.32 -1.55
C PRO A 743 32.54 -3.10 -0.71
N ILE A 744 31.25 -2.87 -0.56
CA ILE A 744 30.69 -1.88 0.34
C ILE A 744 30.24 -2.59 1.62
N ASN A 745 30.58 -2.02 2.78
CA ASN A 745 29.96 -2.42 4.04
C ASN A 745 28.61 -1.71 4.15
N LEU A 746 27.52 -2.43 3.90
CA LEU A 746 26.17 -1.87 3.93
C LEU A 746 25.74 -1.41 5.32
N GLN A 747 26.25 -2.01 6.39
CA GLN A 747 25.94 -1.59 7.75
C GLN A 747 26.57 -0.23 8.06
N ASP A 748 27.86 -0.07 7.77
CA ASP A 748 28.57 1.21 7.96
C ASP A 748 27.98 2.30 7.07
N TYR A 749 27.64 1.95 5.82
CA TYR A 749 26.97 2.85 4.91
C TYR A 749 25.61 3.31 5.48
N ALA A 750 24.79 2.39 5.99
CA ALA A 750 23.51 2.74 6.60
C ALA A 750 23.69 3.65 7.83
N GLN A 751 24.62 3.31 8.72
CA GLN A 751 24.95 4.10 9.91
C GLN A 751 25.42 5.52 9.55
N SER A 752 26.14 5.69 8.44
CA SER A 752 26.61 7.02 7.99
C SER A 752 25.48 7.99 7.64
N PHE A 753 24.27 7.50 7.35
CA PHE A 753 23.08 8.31 7.10
C PHE A 753 22.18 8.46 8.33
N GLN A 754 22.46 7.79 9.45
CA GLN A 754 21.63 7.92 10.64
C GLN A 754 21.69 9.34 11.21
N ALA A 755 20.58 10.08 11.11
CA ALA A 755 20.44 11.37 11.76
C ALA A 755 20.18 11.19 13.26
N THR A 756 20.80 12.04 14.08
CA THR A 756 20.68 12.04 15.53
C THR A 756 20.30 13.42 16.03
N LEU A 757 19.22 13.52 16.81
CA LEU A 757 18.88 14.71 17.57
C LEU A 757 19.78 14.77 18.80
N ILE A 758 20.68 15.75 18.90
CA ILE A 758 21.60 15.92 20.03
C ILE A 758 20.90 16.58 21.21
N LYS A 759 20.17 17.67 20.95
CA LYS A 759 19.46 18.43 21.98
C LYS A 759 18.25 19.18 21.42
N SER A 760 17.26 19.40 22.27
CA SER A 760 16.08 20.25 22.03
C SER A 760 15.91 21.28 23.16
N GLU A 761 15.73 22.53 22.80
CA GLU A 761 15.68 23.69 23.71
C GLU A 761 14.46 24.55 23.40
N GLN A 762 13.69 24.96 24.42
CA GLN A 762 12.53 25.83 24.21
C GLN A 762 12.97 27.26 23.93
N ILE A 763 12.40 27.87 22.89
CA ILE A 763 12.69 29.25 22.49
C ILE A 763 11.46 30.17 22.52
N ALA A 764 10.26 29.61 22.38
CA ALA A 764 8.97 30.30 22.58
C ALA A 764 7.93 29.33 23.14
N VAL A 765 6.71 29.76 23.45
CA VAL A 765 5.67 28.92 24.09
C VAL A 765 5.39 27.60 23.34
N ASP A 766 5.45 27.64 22.03
CA ASP A 766 5.12 26.54 21.11
C ASP A 766 6.27 26.21 20.14
N HIS A 767 7.49 26.72 20.37
CA HIS A 767 8.65 26.50 19.50
C HIS A 767 9.89 26.03 20.27
N ILE A 768 10.58 25.05 19.69
CA ILE A 768 11.85 24.52 20.17
C ILE A 768 12.93 24.65 19.08
N GLN A 769 14.16 24.94 19.49
CA GLN A 769 15.36 24.74 18.68
C GLN A 769 15.82 23.29 18.83
N LEU A 770 16.17 22.67 17.71
CA LEU A 770 16.84 21.40 17.62
C LEU A 770 18.31 21.60 17.25
N THR A 771 19.18 20.73 17.76
CA THR A 771 20.55 20.54 17.25
C THR A 771 20.65 19.13 16.73
N VAL A 772 20.94 18.98 15.43
CA VAL A 772 20.91 17.69 14.73
C VAL A 772 22.29 17.39 14.18
N HIS A 773 22.74 16.13 14.33
CA HIS A 773 23.91 15.58 13.68
C HIS A 773 23.47 14.72 12.49
N ALA A 774 23.86 15.10 11.28
CA ALA A 774 23.52 14.41 10.02
C ALA A 774 24.57 14.69 8.92
N PRO A 775 25.82 14.20 9.07
CA PRO A 775 26.94 14.57 8.20
C PRO A 775 26.69 14.23 6.72
N SER A 776 26.19 13.03 6.43
CA SER A 776 25.94 12.61 5.04
C SER A 776 24.83 13.41 4.35
N HIS A 777 23.85 13.90 5.11
CA HIS A 777 22.77 14.75 4.60
C HIS A 777 23.27 16.15 4.22
N LEU A 778 24.20 16.71 5.01
CA LEU A 778 24.75 18.05 4.78
C LEU A 778 25.66 18.12 3.55
N LYS A 779 26.31 17.01 3.14
CA LYS A 779 27.17 16.97 1.93
C LYS A 779 26.45 17.40 0.65
N GLN A 780 25.14 17.19 0.56
CA GLN A 780 24.30 17.51 -0.60
C GLN A 780 23.42 18.74 -0.36
N TYR A 781 23.52 19.37 0.82
CA TYR A 781 22.74 20.55 1.16
C TYR A 781 23.23 21.76 0.36
N GLN A 782 22.28 22.55 -0.14
CA GLN A 782 22.52 23.85 -0.74
C GLN A 782 21.50 24.82 -0.16
N LEU A 783 21.85 26.11 -0.08
CA LEU A 783 20.97 27.13 0.48
C LEU A 783 19.59 27.08 -0.21
N GLY A 784 18.51 27.11 0.57
CA GLY A 784 17.14 26.99 0.07
C GLY A 784 16.59 25.57 0.03
N HIS A 785 17.44 24.53 0.11
CA HIS A 785 16.97 23.18 0.41
C HIS A 785 16.34 23.11 1.81
N PHE A 786 15.50 22.11 2.00
CA PHE A 786 14.93 21.80 3.31
C PHE A 786 14.98 20.31 3.60
N PHE A 787 14.80 20.00 4.88
CA PHE A 787 14.64 18.63 5.36
C PHE A 787 13.23 18.43 5.91
N LYS A 788 12.81 17.19 6.03
CA LYS A 788 11.66 16.80 6.84
C LYS A 788 12.13 15.99 8.02
N ILE A 789 11.71 16.37 9.22
CA ILE A 789 12.08 15.73 10.47
C ILE A 789 10.87 15.06 11.14
N GLN A 790 11.07 13.85 11.65
CA GLN A 790 10.05 13.11 12.38
C GLN A 790 10.70 12.22 13.45
N SER A 791 9.99 11.95 14.54
CA SER A 791 10.43 10.95 15.51
C SER A 791 10.06 9.52 15.08
N TYR A 792 10.91 8.55 15.44
CA TYR A 792 10.57 7.13 15.37
C TYR A 792 9.62 6.75 16.51
N GLU A 793 8.91 5.63 16.35
CA GLU A 793 8.09 5.09 17.43
C GLU A 793 8.92 4.80 18.69
N GLY A 794 8.41 5.22 19.85
CA GLY A 794 9.10 5.07 21.14
C GLY A 794 10.03 6.23 21.52
N SER A 795 10.23 7.20 20.62
CA SER A 795 10.98 8.42 20.92
C SER A 795 10.32 9.27 22.00
N LEU A 796 11.15 10.02 22.74
CA LEU A 796 10.70 10.99 23.74
C LEU A 796 10.07 12.23 23.08
N HIS A 797 10.49 12.59 21.85
CA HIS A 797 10.03 13.77 21.10
C HIS A 797 8.84 13.43 20.18
N HIS A 798 7.76 12.97 20.79
CA HIS A 798 6.50 12.61 20.12
C HIS A 798 5.80 13.79 19.41
N ASP A 799 6.22 15.03 19.67
CA ASP A 799 5.76 16.26 19.02
C ASP A 799 6.36 16.48 17.62
N LEU A 800 7.44 15.77 17.26
CA LEU A 800 8.03 15.79 15.90
C LEU A 800 7.18 14.99 14.90
N LYS A 801 6.03 15.53 14.51
CA LYS A 801 5.04 14.91 13.61
C LYS A 801 5.29 15.18 12.11
N GLY A 802 6.53 15.06 11.63
CA GLY A 802 6.84 15.18 10.20
C GLY A 802 6.90 16.62 9.69
N GLN A 803 7.62 17.50 10.40
CA GLN A 803 7.72 18.93 10.10
C GLN A 803 8.80 19.22 9.06
N ALA A 804 8.59 20.21 8.20
CA ALA A 804 9.62 20.69 7.29
C ALA A 804 10.52 21.70 8.03
N ILE A 805 11.84 21.59 7.85
CA ILE A 805 12.83 22.43 8.52
C ILE A 805 13.83 23.00 7.53
N SER A 806 14.23 24.25 7.77
CA SER A 806 15.38 24.88 7.12
C SER A 806 16.54 24.88 8.11
N PRO A 807 17.71 24.33 7.75
CA PRO A 807 18.87 24.33 8.64
C PRO A 807 19.50 25.73 8.72
N PHE A 808 20.03 26.08 9.89
CA PHE A 808 20.90 27.25 10.10
C PHE A 808 22.05 26.87 11.04
N ASN A 809 23.05 27.75 11.18
CA ASN A 809 24.27 27.47 11.95
C ASN A 809 24.93 26.13 11.56
N ILE A 810 25.01 25.86 10.26
CA ILE A 810 25.60 24.62 9.75
C ILE A 810 27.10 24.60 10.04
N ASP A 811 27.54 23.50 10.65
CA ASP A 811 28.94 23.12 10.83
C ASP A 811 29.21 21.86 9.99
N ASN A 812 29.87 22.05 8.85
CA ASN A 812 30.20 20.96 7.93
C ASN A 812 31.29 20.03 8.47
N GLN A 813 32.14 20.50 9.40
CA GLN A 813 33.19 19.67 9.99
C GLN A 813 32.61 18.76 11.06
N ALA A 814 31.77 19.30 11.95
CA ALA A 814 31.08 18.53 12.98
C ALA A 814 29.89 17.73 12.42
N GLY A 815 29.41 18.05 11.21
CA GLY A 815 28.23 17.41 10.61
C GLY A 815 26.93 17.80 11.32
N THR A 816 26.88 18.99 11.93
CA THR A 816 25.75 19.43 12.75
C THR A 816 25.06 20.69 12.21
N PHE A 817 23.77 20.84 12.49
CA PHE A 817 23.02 22.06 12.20
C PHE A 817 21.94 22.33 13.25
N ASN A 818 21.46 23.56 13.29
CA ASN A 818 20.28 23.95 14.05
C ASN A 818 19.03 24.04 13.18
N ALA A 819 17.88 23.74 13.76
CA ALA A 819 16.58 23.94 13.14
C ALA A 819 15.56 24.37 14.19
N ILE A 820 14.52 25.09 13.76
CA ILE A 820 13.38 25.41 14.63
C ILE A 820 12.17 24.62 14.17
N VAL A 821 11.46 24.06 15.14
CA VAL A 821 10.19 23.35 14.92
C VAL A 821 9.18 23.82 15.96
N ARG A 822 7.90 23.59 15.67
CA ARG A 822 6.87 23.69 16.70
C ARG A 822 6.93 22.50 17.63
N GLY A 823 6.93 22.74 18.93
CA GLY A 823 7.11 21.70 19.93
C GLY A 823 7.22 22.24 21.35
N LYS A 824 7.19 21.31 22.30
CA LYS A 824 7.33 21.60 23.74
C LYS A 824 8.28 20.64 24.45
N THR A 825 8.72 19.57 23.78
CA THR A 825 9.59 18.58 24.40
C THR A 825 11.02 19.11 24.48
N ARG A 826 11.60 19.10 25.68
CA ARG A 826 13.00 19.42 25.94
C ARG A 826 13.78 18.15 26.27
N SER A 827 14.96 18.01 25.70
CA SER A 827 15.86 16.89 25.98
C SER A 827 17.30 17.25 25.65
N LYS A 828 18.22 16.66 26.42
CA LYS A 828 19.66 16.63 26.10
C LYS A 828 20.14 15.23 25.76
N HIS A 829 19.23 14.26 25.66
CA HIS A 829 19.56 12.88 25.34
C HIS A 829 19.62 12.71 23.82
N PRO A 830 20.77 12.27 23.28
CA PRO A 830 20.87 11.93 21.87
C PRO A 830 19.89 10.82 21.52
N GLU A 831 19.14 10.99 20.43
CA GLU A 831 18.26 9.95 19.91
C GLU A 831 18.28 9.92 18.37
N ALA A 832 18.11 8.73 17.81
CA ALA A 832 17.91 8.55 16.38
C ALA A 832 16.60 9.22 15.94
N ILE A 833 16.64 9.95 14.83
CA ILE A 833 15.48 10.62 14.24
C ILE A 833 15.39 10.33 12.76
N PHE A 834 14.18 10.37 12.24
CA PHE A 834 13.96 10.35 10.80
C PHE A 834 14.26 11.73 10.24
N LEU A 835 15.12 11.77 9.22
CA LEU A 835 15.45 12.98 8.47
C LEU A 835 15.37 12.66 6.98
N MET A 836 14.40 13.24 6.28
CA MET A 836 14.32 13.13 4.82
C MET A 836 14.91 14.38 4.17
N GLY A 837 15.87 14.19 3.28
CA GLY A 837 16.41 15.25 2.44
C GLY A 837 17.92 15.19 2.23
N PRO A 838 18.54 16.25 1.69
CA PRO A 838 17.90 17.51 1.32
C PRO A 838 16.91 17.30 0.16
N VAL A 839 15.81 18.06 0.18
CA VAL A 839 14.80 18.10 -0.88
C VAL A 839 14.46 19.55 -1.24
N GLY A 840 13.71 19.72 -2.32
CA GLY A 840 13.40 21.03 -2.90
C GLY A 840 14.30 21.34 -4.09
N GLU A 841 14.25 22.59 -4.52
CA GLU A 841 15.23 23.19 -5.42
C GLU A 841 16.10 24.16 -4.61
N PRO A 842 17.40 24.26 -4.91
CA PRO A 842 18.26 25.23 -4.26
C PRO A 842 17.85 26.65 -4.65
N LEU A 843 18.07 27.60 -3.74
CA LEU A 843 17.87 29.01 -4.00
C LEU A 843 18.91 29.49 -5.02
N LYS A 844 18.43 29.93 -6.19
CA LYS A 844 19.27 30.42 -7.29
C LYS A 844 19.36 31.94 -7.27
N LEU A 845 20.29 32.46 -6.49
CA LEU A 845 20.57 33.90 -6.43
C LEU A 845 21.34 34.39 -7.67
N THR A 846 21.30 35.68 -7.95
CA THR A 846 22.22 36.29 -8.94
C THR A 846 23.69 36.09 -8.55
N GLU A 847 24.59 36.21 -9.53
CA GLU A 847 26.03 36.18 -9.28
C GLU A 847 26.42 37.40 -8.44
N ASN A 848 27.16 37.18 -7.34
CA ASN A 848 27.49 38.19 -6.32
C ASN A 848 26.27 38.84 -5.65
N ALA A 849 25.16 38.10 -5.55
CA ALA A 849 23.90 38.62 -5.04
C ALA A 849 24.02 39.39 -3.71
N GLN A 850 23.33 40.52 -3.68
CA GLN A 850 23.06 41.34 -2.52
C GLN A 850 21.57 41.30 -2.25
N VAL A 851 21.20 40.76 -1.10
CA VAL A 851 19.86 40.27 -0.86
C VAL A 851 19.11 41.19 0.09
N GLN A 852 17.92 41.63 -0.31
CA GLN A 852 16.93 42.20 0.58
C GLN A 852 15.96 41.11 1.04
N CYS A 853 15.66 41.03 2.34
CA CYS A 853 14.67 40.09 2.89
C CYS A 853 13.48 40.83 3.49
N MET A 854 12.28 40.62 2.94
CA MET A 854 11.01 41.02 3.56
C MET A 854 10.40 39.80 4.26
N VAL A 855 10.47 39.77 5.59
CA VAL A 855 10.20 38.56 6.38
C VAL A 855 9.22 38.82 7.53
N GLU A 856 8.30 37.88 7.73
CA GLU A 856 7.49 37.78 8.95
C GLU A 856 8.32 37.24 10.12
N ASP A 857 8.14 37.80 11.31
CA ASP A 857 8.96 37.41 12.48
C ASP A 857 8.79 35.93 12.91
N THR A 858 7.72 35.29 12.48
CA THR A 858 7.40 33.89 12.76
C THR A 858 7.84 32.94 11.64
N ASP A 859 8.35 33.46 10.52
CA ASP A 859 8.80 32.66 9.38
C ASP A 859 10.21 32.10 9.59
N TYR A 860 10.34 31.15 10.52
CA TYR A 860 11.62 30.52 10.85
C TYR A 860 12.31 29.85 9.64
N TYR A 861 11.59 29.56 8.55
CA TYR A 861 12.20 29.08 7.31
C TYR A 861 13.02 30.19 6.64
N LEU A 862 12.38 31.34 6.37
CA LEU A 862 13.05 32.47 5.72
C LEU A 862 14.09 33.11 6.65
N LEU A 863 13.83 33.16 7.96
CA LEU A 863 14.80 33.62 8.95
C LEU A 863 16.07 32.75 8.97
N SER A 864 15.94 31.43 8.77
CA SER A 864 17.10 30.52 8.64
C SER A 864 17.94 30.84 7.40
N ILE A 865 17.29 31.15 6.27
CA ILE A 865 17.97 31.58 5.04
C ILE A 865 18.63 32.95 5.25
N MET A 866 17.91 33.90 5.84
CA MET A 866 18.44 35.23 6.15
C MET A 866 19.68 35.14 7.05
N LYS A 867 19.68 34.21 8.02
CA LYS A 867 20.83 33.95 8.89
C LYS A 867 22.04 33.43 8.12
N ALA A 868 21.83 32.55 7.14
CA ALA A 868 22.90 32.08 6.27
C ALA A 868 23.44 33.20 5.38
N LEU A 869 22.57 34.04 4.81
CA LEU A 869 22.95 35.20 4.00
C LEU A 869 23.73 36.26 4.79
N GLU A 870 23.36 36.52 6.04
CA GLU A 870 24.12 37.38 6.97
C GLU A 870 25.54 36.83 7.15
N LYS A 871 25.67 35.52 7.45
CA LYS A 871 26.97 34.87 7.66
C LYS A 871 27.87 34.90 6.42
N GLU A 872 27.26 34.88 5.23
CA GLU A 872 27.95 34.96 3.93
C GLU A 872 28.22 36.41 3.46
N ASN A 873 27.88 37.45 4.25
CA ASN A 873 27.95 38.86 3.87
C ASN A 873 27.15 39.19 2.58
N LYS A 874 26.03 38.51 2.36
CA LYS A 874 25.12 38.71 1.21
C LYS A 874 23.83 39.43 1.58
N LEU A 875 23.56 39.67 2.85
CA LEU A 875 22.37 40.40 3.30
C LEU A 875 22.61 41.91 3.20
N ALA A 876 21.92 42.59 2.30
CA ALA A 876 22.04 44.04 2.10
C ALA A 876 20.99 44.83 2.90
N ARG A 877 19.73 44.37 2.90
CA ARG A 877 18.61 45.03 3.61
C ARG A 877 17.66 43.99 4.16
N TYR A 878 16.87 44.36 5.17
CA TYR A 878 15.76 43.53 5.63
C TYR A 878 14.61 44.41 6.13
N ASP A 879 13.38 43.93 5.94
CA ASP A 879 12.16 44.56 6.40
C ASP A 879 11.32 43.52 7.14
N ARG A 880 10.80 43.92 8.31
CA ARG A 880 9.92 43.07 9.12
C ARG A 880 8.46 43.35 8.76
N VAL A 881 7.75 42.32 8.32
CA VAL A 881 6.33 42.40 7.94
C VAL A 881 5.46 42.07 9.15
N LYS A 882 4.49 42.95 9.45
CA LYS A 882 3.44 42.67 10.46
C LYS A 882 2.23 42.02 9.80
N VAL A 883 1.87 40.82 10.23
CA VAL A 883 0.60 40.16 9.86
C VAL A 883 -0.55 40.80 10.64
N GLN A 884 -1.70 41.04 10.00
CA GLN A 884 -2.85 41.73 10.59
C GLN A 884 -3.65 40.93 11.65
N ASP A 885 -3.16 39.76 12.10
CA ASP A 885 -3.89 38.91 13.05
C ASP A 885 -3.47 39.13 14.53
N ILE A 886 -4.43 39.61 15.32
CA ILE A 886 -4.25 40.34 16.59
C ILE A 886 -3.82 39.46 17.79
N LYS A 887 -3.78 38.13 17.67
CA LYS A 887 -3.57 37.23 18.85
C LYS A 887 -2.12 36.81 19.15
N ALA A 888 -1.13 37.21 18.34
CA ALA A 888 0.24 36.66 18.41
C ALA A 888 1.36 37.64 18.83
N GLU A 889 1.05 38.86 19.27
CA GLU A 889 2.07 39.92 19.45
C GLU A 889 3.24 39.55 20.40
N ASN A 890 3.00 38.72 21.44
CA ASN A 890 4.04 38.34 22.40
C ASN A 890 5.02 37.24 21.89
N ASN A 891 4.58 36.33 21.02
CA ASN A 891 5.46 35.30 20.44
C ASN A 891 6.23 35.82 19.22
N MET A 892 5.68 36.81 18.49
CA MET A 892 6.24 37.35 17.24
C MET A 892 7.65 37.91 17.42
N SER A 893 7.89 38.75 18.44
CA SER A 893 9.23 39.35 18.63
C SER A 893 10.28 38.36 19.14
N GLN A 894 9.88 37.25 19.77
CA GLN A 894 10.83 36.32 20.41
C GLN A 894 11.64 35.52 19.40
N ILE A 895 11.02 35.03 18.32
CA ILE A 895 11.70 34.19 17.31
C ILE A 895 12.69 34.99 16.48
N PHE A 896 12.31 36.18 15.99
CA PHE A 896 13.25 37.06 15.27
C PHE A 896 14.47 37.42 16.12
N ASN A 897 14.23 37.88 17.36
CA ASN A 897 15.30 38.25 18.29
C ASN A 897 16.18 37.05 18.66
N TYR A 898 15.64 35.83 18.62
CA TYR A 898 16.40 34.61 18.82
C TYR A 898 17.43 34.37 17.71
N PHE A 899 17.04 34.53 16.44
CA PHE A 899 17.99 34.42 15.31
C PHE A 899 19.01 35.57 15.30
N PHE A 900 18.59 36.77 15.70
CA PHE A 900 19.38 38.01 15.61
C PHE A 900 19.37 38.76 16.95
N PRO A 901 20.10 38.26 17.96
CA PRO A 901 20.18 38.91 19.28
C PRO A 901 21.06 40.17 19.29
N ARG A 902 21.69 40.50 18.15
CA ARG A 902 22.56 41.66 17.93
C ARG A 902 22.17 42.34 16.62
N SER A 903 22.68 43.54 16.40
CA SER A 903 22.55 44.23 15.11
C SER A 903 23.10 43.36 13.97
N LEU A 904 22.31 43.22 12.91
CA LEU A 904 22.68 42.50 11.68
C LEU A 904 23.85 43.17 10.98
N ASN A 905 24.79 42.37 10.48
CA ASN A 905 25.83 42.85 9.57
C ASN A 905 25.26 42.98 8.17
N LEU A 906 25.04 44.22 7.73
CA LEU A 906 24.48 44.52 6.42
C LEU A 906 25.57 44.94 5.44
N SER A 907 25.46 44.47 4.20
CA SER A 907 26.23 44.99 3.08
C SER A 907 25.78 46.40 2.72
N THR A 908 26.73 47.24 2.28
CA THR A 908 26.45 48.61 1.83
C THR A 908 26.03 48.68 0.36
N GLN A 909 26.00 47.55 -0.34
CA GLN A 909 25.66 47.47 -1.76
C GLN A 909 24.15 47.45 -1.98
N ASP A 910 23.70 47.90 -3.15
CA ASP A 910 22.28 47.87 -3.49
C ASP A 910 21.78 46.43 -3.72
N PRO A 911 20.53 46.12 -3.34
CA PRO A 911 19.99 44.78 -3.52
C PRO A 911 19.87 44.41 -5.00
N THR A 912 20.36 43.22 -5.35
CA THR A 912 20.15 42.56 -6.65
C THR A 912 19.02 41.54 -6.59
N ASP A 913 18.71 41.03 -5.39
CA ASP A 913 17.72 40.00 -5.13
C ASP A 913 16.82 40.39 -3.96
N LEU A 914 15.54 40.01 -4.05
CA LEU A 914 14.53 40.28 -3.02
C LEU A 914 13.82 38.98 -2.63
N LEU A 915 13.92 38.58 -1.35
CA LEU A 915 13.20 37.44 -0.78
C LEU A 915 11.98 37.92 0.00
N ILE A 916 10.81 37.32 -0.25
CA ILE A 916 9.53 37.76 0.37
C ILE A 916 8.81 36.56 1.01
N SER A 917 8.35 36.72 2.26
CA SER A 917 7.60 35.70 3.01
C SER A 917 6.10 35.60 2.67
N ASP A 918 5.43 36.71 2.37
CA ASP A 918 3.97 36.74 2.21
C ASP A 918 3.53 36.75 0.72
N PRO A 919 2.70 35.78 0.28
CA PRO A 919 2.07 35.80 -1.05
C PRO A 919 1.15 37.00 -1.32
N GLN A 920 0.58 37.64 -0.28
CA GLN A 920 -0.35 38.76 -0.41
C GLN A 920 0.35 40.10 -0.63
N LEU A 921 1.60 40.25 -0.19
CA LEU A 921 2.38 41.49 -0.31
C LEU A 921 2.85 41.80 -1.75
N THR A 922 2.66 40.88 -2.71
CA THR A 922 3.50 40.85 -3.89
C THR A 922 3.20 41.93 -4.93
N LYS A 923 1.94 42.29 -5.22
CA LYS A 923 1.62 43.08 -6.44
C LYS A 923 2.28 44.47 -6.51
N ALA A 924 2.31 45.22 -5.41
CA ALA A 924 2.94 46.54 -5.38
C ALA A 924 4.48 46.45 -5.32
N VAL A 925 4.99 45.49 -4.54
CA VAL A 925 6.42 45.22 -4.37
C VAL A 925 7.05 44.69 -5.66
N GLU A 926 6.32 43.86 -6.40
CA GLU A 926 6.71 43.34 -7.72
C GLU A 926 6.95 44.46 -8.72
N HIS A 927 6.01 45.39 -8.81
CA HIS A 927 6.12 46.52 -9.73
C HIS A 927 7.35 47.37 -9.42
N GLN A 928 7.63 47.64 -8.14
CA GLN A 928 8.76 48.44 -7.71
C GLN A 928 10.12 47.73 -7.89
N ALA A 929 10.18 46.43 -7.59
CA ALA A 929 11.38 45.61 -7.78
C ALA A 929 11.71 45.38 -9.26
N GLN A 930 10.69 45.18 -10.11
CA GLN A 930 10.88 45.06 -11.57
C GLN A 930 11.43 46.34 -12.20
N ILE A 931 10.96 47.52 -11.77
CA ILE A 931 11.49 48.82 -12.21
C ILE A 931 12.98 48.97 -11.83
N SER A 932 13.39 48.36 -10.72
CA SER A 932 14.74 48.48 -10.18
C SER A 932 15.69 47.36 -10.64
N GLY A 933 15.24 46.46 -11.53
CA GLY A 933 16.06 45.33 -12.02
C GLY A 933 16.37 44.25 -10.99
N VAL A 934 15.64 44.22 -9.87
CA VAL A 934 15.87 43.30 -8.74
C VAL A 934 15.17 41.96 -9.00
N GLN A 935 15.90 40.86 -8.86
CA GLN A 935 15.37 39.51 -9.01
C GLN A 935 14.52 39.11 -7.79
N ILE A 936 13.26 38.74 -8.01
CA ILE A 936 12.33 38.43 -6.93
C ILE A 936 12.28 36.92 -6.67
N HIS A 937 12.47 36.56 -5.40
CA HIS A 937 12.35 35.22 -4.85
C HIS A 937 11.18 35.18 -3.87
N ARG A 938 10.18 34.35 -4.14
CA ARG A 938 8.95 34.34 -3.30
C ARG A 938 8.79 33.05 -2.55
N LYS A 939 8.30 33.15 -1.33
CA LYS A 939 7.78 32.00 -0.62
C LYS A 939 6.47 31.53 -1.24
N LEU A 940 6.41 30.29 -1.73
CA LEU A 940 5.14 29.72 -2.21
C LEU A 940 4.36 29.06 -1.07
N GLY A 941 3.43 29.81 -0.49
CA GLY A 941 2.32 29.29 0.29
C GLY A 941 1.20 28.78 -0.61
N GLY A 942 1.30 27.56 -1.12
CA GLY A 942 0.20 26.97 -1.86
C GLY A 942 -0.94 26.52 -0.93
N PRO A 943 -2.22 26.68 -1.29
CA PRO A 943 -3.32 25.92 -0.70
C PRO A 943 -3.23 24.48 -1.21
N LEU A 944 -2.15 23.78 -0.85
CA LEU A 944 -2.10 22.35 -1.08
C LEU A 944 -3.07 21.76 -0.06
N GLN A 945 -4.23 21.29 -0.52
CA GLN A 945 -5.11 20.36 0.19
C GLN A 945 -4.39 19.00 0.40
N CYS A 946 -3.09 19.03 0.69
CA CYS A 946 -2.24 17.88 0.90
C CYS A 946 -2.62 17.26 2.24
N MET A 947 -3.50 16.26 2.16
CA MET A 947 -3.84 15.35 3.25
C MET A 947 -2.59 14.63 3.79
N MET A 948 -1.52 14.55 3.00
CA MET A 948 -0.23 13.95 3.39
C MET A 948 0.69 14.90 4.18
N GLY A 949 0.20 16.07 4.59
CA GLY A 949 0.93 17.26 5.06
C GLY A 949 2.42 17.09 5.37
N GLY A 950 3.23 17.54 4.41
CA GLY A 950 4.69 17.50 4.47
C GLY A 950 5.34 16.33 3.71
N ILE A 951 4.58 15.32 3.26
CA ILE A 951 5.12 14.23 2.41
C ILE A 951 5.26 14.67 0.94
N CYS A 952 4.52 15.71 0.53
CA CYS A 952 4.49 16.20 -0.85
C CYS A 952 5.67 17.10 -1.25
N ALA A 953 6.89 16.82 -0.78
CA ALA A 953 8.11 17.38 -1.41
C ALA A 953 8.22 17.02 -2.92
N HIS A 954 7.24 16.27 -3.46
CA HIS A 954 7.02 15.93 -4.86
C HIS A 954 6.28 17.00 -5.71
N CYS A 955 5.58 17.94 -5.09
CA CYS A 955 4.66 18.85 -5.79
C CYS A 955 5.25 20.23 -6.12
N LEU A 956 6.51 20.47 -5.80
CA LEU A 956 7.14 21.75 -6.08
C LEU A 956 7.41 21.85 -7.58
N LYS A 957 6.62 22.67 -8.26
CA LYS A 957 6.87 23.09 -9.64
C LYS A 957 6.89 24.61 -9.67
N PRO A 958 7.67 25.22 -10.58
CA PRO A 958 7.51 26.63 -10.92
C PRO A 958 6.05 26.87 -11.33
N ASP A 959 5.44 27.96 -10.86
CA ASP A 959 4.18 28.42 -11.43
C ASP A 959 4.45 28.81 -12.91
N PRO A 960 3.83 28.14 -13.90
CA PRO A 960 4.05 28.48 -15.30
C PRO A 960 3.50 29.86 -15.69
N HIS A 961 2.71 30.50 -14.83
CA HIS A 961 2.04 31.77 -15.10
C HIS A 961 2.69 32.99 -14.44
N THR A 962 3.61 32.79 -13.49
CA THR A 962 4.27 33.89 -12.74
C THR A 962 5.79 33.77 -12.87
N PRO A 963 6.49 34.69 -13.56
CA PRO A 963 7.95 34.68 -13.64
C PRO A 963 8.58 35.02 -12.29
N GLY A 964 9.45 34.14 -11.77
CA GLY A 964 10.18 34.31 -10.52
C GLY A 964 10.78 32.99 -10.02
N HIS A 965 11.83 33.04 -9.20
CA HIS A 965 12.34 31.86 -8.48
C HIS A 965 11.65 31.76 -7.12
N TRP A 966 11.51 30.57 -6.57
CA TRP A 966 10.60 30.35 -5.44
C TRP A 966 11.29 29.62 -4.31
N ILE A 967 11.04 30.07 -3.09
CA ILE A 967 11.47 29.45 -1.84
C ILE A 967 10.27 28.66 -1.30
N TYR A 968 10.33 27.35 -1.30
CA TYR A 968 9.14 26.55 -1.03
C TYR A 968 9.10 26.12 0.44
N ALA A 969 8.13 26.65 1.19
CA ALA A 969 7.74 26.10 2.48
C ALA A 969 6.21 25.93 2.52
N CYS A 970 5.74 24.84 3.09
CA CYS A 970 4.30 24.56 3.22
C CYS A 970 3.68 25.57 4.20
N GLN A 971 3.28 26.75 3.70
CA GLN A 971 2.87 27.91 4.52
C GLN A 971 1.52 27.72 5.22
N SER A 972 0.77 26.66 4.89
CA SER A 972 -0.60 26.43 5.34
C SER A 972 -0.78 25.06 5.99
N GLN A 973 0.09 24.71 6.96
CA GLN A 973 -0.16 23.53 7.78
C GLN A 973 -1.16 23.79 8.94
N TRP A 974 -1.51 25.05 9.26
CA TRP A 974 -2.20 25.37 10.52
C TRP A 974 -3.04 26.66 10.53
N MET A 975 -3.72 27.01 9.43
CA MET A 975 -4.91 27.89 9.50
C MET A 975 -6.16 27.04 9.56
#